data_AF-A0A1H2T885-F1
#
_entry.id   AF-A0A1H2T885-F1
#
_cell.length_a   1.000
_cell.length_b   1.000
_cell.length_c   1.000
_cell.angle_alpha   90.00
_cell.angle_beta   90.00
_cell.angle_gamma   90.00
#
_symmetry.space_group_name_H-M   'P 1'
#
loop_
_entity.id
_entity.type
_entity.pdbx_description
1 polymer ?
#
loop_
_entity_poly.entity_id
_entity_poly.type
_entity_poly.pdbx_seq_one_letter_code
_entity_poly.pdbx_strand_id
1 'polypeptide(L)'
;MGALLVPGMRVLERFSFARKFQLLFLLFVLPLCFAAWVIVSDFTAKLDVVAKERGGMRAMQALDAVQQAMVEQRNLFARWKGTEEPAKAGFEQQAGELDRALQEAARRIAQEGFTAQTDQHLQALQALRSELAVDRLGKMALPDGLERYQKFLLQLQRLRDQVATDSGLILDPWLDTYLMMDQLTASLPRALERLGSFFAQGHGAVVSQHFTLQSRVVIRDLRRALDDSRASLQKAAATLAQDAPWVMPGLRQPYDTALQGLDAYTQRIDREVFESNPIAIAPAPFAAASDTLRDQLLGLQQALYGVFEARMASYREDALHSLLQVIGAFAVLALFALYVLLCLNASIRRSTASITEAAQGLRDGDLRVRVAVHGEDDLAQIALALNAAVLQLRDSLKGVDDESHQLGDTVHQLYAQAQDSLGEVEQQQVQLSQIATAATQLAATAQSVAQSCEEAAVDAVQTREVAMQSRQRSTRTGTSMHQLGERLGEASVTLGQLREQAQQINRIVDVIKGIAEQTNLLALNAAIEAARAGEQGRGFAVVADEVRSLSQRTQESTKEIGQTVGDLQSVVGQAVALMEEANRQAEGDVGSVLAMGGDLEHIAESVQRVSDRLAQIATAAEQQAATADEVSGNIQQIDQAASQLLSGAQSVSGAAEQMQRGSEGLRRNTGRFQLS
;
A
#
# COMPACT_ATOMS: atom_id res chain seq x y z
N MET A 1 -35.49 -8.69 -10.18
CA MET A 1 -35.63 -8.18 -8.79
C MET A 1 -35.34 -6.67 -8.63
N GLY A 2 -34.60 -6.00 -9.53
CA GLY A 2 -34.24 -4.58 -9.36
C GLY A 2 -35.40 -3.58 -9.34
N ALA A 3 -36.40 -3.70 -10.21
CA ALA A 3 -37.43 -2.66 -10.38
C ALA A 3 -38.32 -2.42 -9.15
N LEU A 4 -38.56 -3.46 -8.31
CA LEU A 4 -39.44 -3.37 -7.14
C LEU A 4 -38.75 -2.68 -5.94
N LEU A 5 -37.42 -2.80 -5.85
CA LEU A 5 -36.62 -2.27 -4.73
C LEU A 5 -36.10 -0.85 -4.98
N VAL A 6 -36.06 -0.38 -6.24
CA VAL A 6 -35.56 0.95 -6.62
C VAL A 6 -36.20 2.12 -5.83
N PRO A 7 -37.53 2.15 -5.58
CA PRO A 7 -38.12 3.24 -4.79
C PRO A 7 -37.58 3.23 -3.35
N GLY A 8 -37.49 2.05 -2.73
CA GLY A 8 -36.95 1.87 -1.38
C GLY A 8 -35.46 2.20 -1.28
N MET A 9 -34.66 1.78 -2.26
CA MET A 9 -33.23 2.08 -2.31
C MET A 9 -32.98 3.59 -2.41
N ARG A 10 -33.68 4.32 -3.29
CA ARG A 10 -33.52 5.78 -3.42
C ARG A 10 -33.87 6.54 -2.13
N VAL A 11 -34.87 6.06 -1.38
CA VAL A 11 -35.22 6.64 -0.07
C VAL A 11 -34.14 6.32 0.95
N LEU A 12 -33.71 5.05 1.04
CA LEU A 12 -32.69 4.60 2.00
C LEU A 12 -31.31 5.19 1.71
N GLU A 13 -30.92 5.44 0.47
CA GLU A 13 -29.63 6.05 0.09
C GLU A 13 -29.45 7.48 0.62
N ARG A 14 -30.55 8.19 0.90
CA ARG A 14 -30.51 9.54 1.50
C ARG A 14 -30.21 9.54 3.00
N PHE A 15 -30.22 8.37 3.63
CA PHE A 15 -29.97 8.21 5.06
C PHE A 15 -28.56 7.67 5.30
N SER A 16 -27.88 8.19 6.32
CA SER A 16 -26.66 7.56 6.84
C SER A 16 -26.97 6.16 7.35
N PHE A 17 -25.98 5.26 7.33
CA PHE A 17 -26.14 3.88 7.85
C PHE A 17 -26.78 3.86 9.24
N ALA A 18 -26.36 4.76 10.14
CA ALA A 18 -26.94 4.89 11.47
C ALA A 18 -28.47 5.15 11.46
N ARG A 19 -28.96 6.02 10.57
CA ARG A 19 -30.40 6.30 10.44
C ARG A 19 -31.18 5.13 9.84
N LYS A 20 -30.58 4.36 8.92
CA LYS A 20 -31.20 3.14 8.38
C LYS A 20 -31.44 2.10 9.48
N PHE A 21 -30.46 1.90 10.36
CA PHE A 21 -30.60 0.97 11.49
C PHE A 21 -31.55 1.47 12.58
N GLN A 22 -31.62 2.77 12.84
CA GLN A 22 -32.65 3.34 13.72
C GLN A 22 -34.06 3.07 13.20
N LEU A 23 -34.26 3.18 11.88
CA LEU A 23 -35.55 2.92 11.25
C LEU A 23 -35.92 1.43 11.34
N LEU A 24 -34.94 0.53 11.12
CA LEU A 24 -35.12 -0.91 11.31
C LEU A 24 -35.43 -1.24 12.79
N PHE A 25 -34.72 -0.62 13.73
CA PHE A 25 -34.97 -0.81 15.16
C PHE A 25 -36.40 -0.40 15.53
N LEU A 26 -36.87 0.77 15.08
CA LEU A 26 -38.24 1.23 15.33
C LEU A 26 -39.27 0.27 14.73
N LEU A 27 -39.00 -0.30 13.55
CA LEU A 27 -39.89 -1.27 12.89
C LEU A 27 -40.09 -2.54 13.75
N PHE A 28 -39.07 -2.99 14.47
CA PHE A 28 -39.16 -4.17 15.34
C PHE A 28 -39.64 -3.85 16.75
N VAL A 29 -39.29 -2.70 17.31
CA VAL A 29 -39.64 -2.33 18.68
C VAL A 29 -41.11 -1.91 18.82
N LEU A 30 -41.70 -1.24 17.82
CA LEU A 30 -43.10 -0.82 17.89
C LEU A 30 -44.09 -2.00 18.06
N PRO A 31 -44.03 -3.07 17.25
CA PRO A 31 -44.85 -4.26 17.47
C PRO A 31 -44.61 -4.92 18.84
N LEU A 32 -43.35 -4.93 19.30
CA LEU A 32 -42.97 -5.50 20.59
C LEU A 32 -43.61 -4.72 21.75
N CYS A 33 -43.54 -3.39 21.72
CA CYS A 33 -44.19 -2.51 22.69
C CYS A 33 -45.72 -2.66 22.67
N PHE A 34 -46.32 -2.79 21.48
CA PHE A 34 -47.75 -3.02 21.36
C PHE A 34 -48.17 -4.38 21.96
N ALA A 35 -47.44 -5.45 21.67
CA ALA A 35 -47.69 -6.77 22.25
C ALA A 35 -47.55 -6.76 23.78
N ALA A 36 -46.52 -6.11 24.32
CA ALA A 36 -46.34 -5.93 25.75
C ALA A 36 -47.52 -5.18 26.37
N TRP A 37 -47.99 -4.09 25.74
CA TRP A 37 -49.14 -3.33 26.22
C TRP A 37 -50.42 -4.17 26.25
N VAL A 38 -50.71 -4.93 25.20
CA VAL A 38 -51.89 -5.82 25.14
C VAL A 38 -51.86 -6.86 26.27
N ILE A 39 -50.72 -7.51 26.49
CA ILE A 39 -50.61 -8.55 27.52
C ILE A 39 -50.68 -7.96 28.92
N VAL A 40 -50.02 -6.82 29.18
CA VAL A 40 -50.12 -6.11 30.46
C VAL A 40 -51.56 -5.70 30.73
N SER A 41 -52.27 -5.19 29.71
CA SER A 41 -53.68 -4.83 29.83
C SER A 41 -54.56 -6.02 30.22
N ASP A 42 -54.33 -7.19 29.63
CA ASP A 42 -55.05 -8.43 29.96
C ASP A 42 -54.85 -8.85 31.43
N PHE A 43 -53.62 -8.82 31.92
CA PHE A 43 -53.33 -9.12 33.33
C PHE A 43 -53.92 -8.07 34.28
N THR A 44 -53.90 -6.79 33.92
CA THR A 44 -54.55 -5.76 34.74
C THR A 44 -56.07 -5.94 34.81
N ALA A 45 -56.70 -6.36 33.71
CA ALA A 45 -58.13 -6.67 33.69
C ALA A 45 -58.45 -7.87 34.59
N LYS A 46 -57.64 -8.94 34.56
CA LYS A 46 -57.78 -10.09 35.48
C LYS A 46 -57.65 -9.70 36.95
N LEU A 47 -56.69 -8.83 37.29
CA LEU A 47 -56.51 -8.35 38.66
C LEU A 47 -57.69 -7.51 39.15
N ASP A 48 -58.30 -6.73 38.25
CA ASP A 48 -59.52 -5.96 38.55
C ASP A 48 -60.72 -6.88 38.82
N VAL A 49 -60.86 -7.97 38.05
CA VAL A 49 -61.88 -9.02 38.30
C VAL A 49 -61.71 -9.63 39.69
N VAL A 50 -60.50 -10.09 40.04
CA VAL A 50 -60.22 -10.64 41.39
C VAL A 50 -60.53 -9.62 42.50
N ALA A 51 -60.21 -8.35 42.27
CA ALA A 51 -60.48 -7.31 43.26
C ALA A 51 -61.99 -7.11 43.47
N LYS A 52 -62.77 -7.05 42.39
CA LYS A 52 -64.23 -6.92 42.42
C LYS A 52 -64.91 -8.13 43.07
N GLU A 53 -64.48 -9.35 42.76
CA GLU A 53 -65.05 -10.57 43.33
C GLU A 53 -64.80 -10.65 44.85
N ARG A 54 -63.59 -10.33 45.31
CA ARG A 54 -63.30 -10.25 46.76
C ARG A 54 -64.13 -9.16 47.45
N GLY A 55 -64.31 -8.02 46.81
CA GLY A 55 -65.19 -6.95 47.29
C GLY A 55 -66.64 -7.42 47.43
N GLY A 56 -67.16 -8.06 46.38
CA GLY A 56 -68.47 -8.72 46.35
C GLY A 56 -68.66 -9.70 47.49
N MET A 57 -67.68 -10.57 47.73
CA MET A 57 -67.77 -11.57 48.79
C MET A 57 -67.75 -10.98 50.20
N ARG A 58 -67.03 -9.89 50.43
CA ARG A 58 -67.11 -9.15 51.71
C ARG A 58 -68.49 -8.53 51.91
N ALA A 59 -69.09 -8.00 50.85
CA ALA A 59 -70.47 -7.51 50.90
C ALA A 59 -71.47 -8.65 51.16
N MET A 60 -71.29 -9.82 50.53
CA MET A 60 -72.09 -11.02 50.80
C MET A 60 -72.00 -11.49 52.23
N GLN A 61 -70.79 -11.53 52.80
CA GLN A 61 -70.58 -11.92 54.19
C GLN A 61 -71.30 -10.96 55.15
N ALA A 62 -71.34 -9.66 54.83
CA ALA A 62 -72.10 -8.69 55.62
C ALA A 62 -73.63 -8.87 55.46
N LEU A 63 -74.11 -9.22 54.26
CA LEU A 63 -75.53 -9.55 54.03
C LEU A 63 -75.94 -10.87 54.69
N ASP A 64 -75.03 -11.83 54.84
CA ASP A 64 -75.25 -13.04 55.63
C ASP A 64 -75.48 -12.70 57.10
N ALA A 65 -74.71 -11.77 57.67
CA ALA A 65 -74.93 -11.30 59.04
C ALA A 65 -76.31 -10.64 59.21
N VAL A 66 -76.80 -9.90 58.21
CA VAL A 66 -78.16 -9.35 58.19
C VAL A 66 -79.20 -10.47 58.18
N GLN A 67 -79.02 -11.48 57.33
CA GLN A 67 -79.92 -12.62 57.27
C GLN A 67 -79.95 -13.39 58.59
N GLN A 68 -78.78 -13.67 59.16
CA GLN A 68 -78.64 -14.37 60.43
C GLN A 68 -79.33 -13.60 61.57
N ALA A 69 -79.06 -12.29 61.68
CA ALA A 69 -79.67 -11.46 62.71
C ALA A 69 -81.21 -11.42 62.58
N MET A 70 -81.71 -11.35 61.35
CA MET A 70 -83.14 -11.36 61.06
C MET A 70 -83.79 -12.71 61.38
N VAL A 71 -83.18 -13.83 60.97
CA VAL A 71 -83.68 -15.18 61.26
C VAL A 71 -83.70 -15.44 62.76
N GLU A 72 -82.68 -15.02 63.50
CA GLU A 72 -82.62 -15.12 64.96
C GLU A 72 -83.76 -14.32 65.61
N GLN A 73 -83.98 -13.08 65.16
CA GLN A 73 -85.05 -12.23 65.65
C GLN A 73 -86.43 -12.86 65.37
N ARG A 74 -86.63 -13.42 64.17
CA ARG A 74 -87.85 -14.15 63.80
C ARG A 74 -88.08 -15.37 64.70
N ASN A 75 -87.04 -16.16 64.94
CA ASN A 75 -87.13 -17.36 65.76
C ASN A 75 -87.50 -17.01 67.21
N LEU A 76 -86.91 -15.96 67.77
CA LEU A 76 -87.26 -15.44 69.11
C LEU A 76 -88.69 -14.86 69.15
N PHE A 77 -89.12 -14.19 68.08
CA PHE A 77 -90.51 -13.74 67.94
C PHE A 77 -91.50 -14.90 67.94
N ALA A 78 -91.21 -15.97 67.21
CA ALA A 78 -92.02 -17.19 67.19
C ALA A 78 -92.12 -17.85 68.57
N ARG A 79 -90.99 -17.93 69.30
CA ARG A 79 -90.96 -18.45 70.67
C ARG A 79 -91.80 -17.62 71.63
N TRP A 80 -91.65 -16.30 71.59
CA TRP A 80 -92.40 -15.39 72.45
C TRP A 80 -93.91 -15.47 72.19
N LYS A 81 -94.32 -15.39 70.93
CA LYS A 81 -95.75 -15.50 70.54
C LYS A 81 -96.31 -16.92 70.74
N GLY A 82 -95.44 -17.91 70.81
CA GLY A 82 -95.74 -19.31 71.07
C GLY A 82 -95.81 -19.69 72.56
N THR A 83 -95.91 -18.75 73.50
CA THR A 83 -96.01 -18.92 74.97
C THR A 83 -94.69 -18.91 75.78
N GLU A 84 -93.53 -18.61 75.21
CA GLU A 84 -92.28 -18.42 75.96
C GLU A 84 -92.01 -16.94 76.27
N GLU A 85 -92.59 -16.39 77.35
CA GLU A 85 -92.34 -14.99 77.78
C GLU A 85 -90.84 -14.62 77.93
N PRO A 86 -89.94 -15.49 78.43
CA PRO A 86 -88.51 -15.18 78.50
C PRO A 86 -87.84 -14.89 77.15
N ALA A 87 -88.43 -15.32 76.02
CA ALA A 87 -87.89 -15.05 74.69
C ALA A 87 -88.04 -13.58 74.25
N LYS A 88 -88.90 -12.80 74.92
CA LYS A 88 -89.14 -11.39 74.61
C LYS A 88 -87.88 -10.53 74.78
N ALA A 89 -87.12 -10.73 75.87
CA ALA A 89 -85.90 -9.96 76.11
C ALA A 89 -84.84 -10.20 75.02
N GLY A 90 -84.69 -11.45 74.59
CA GLY A 90 -83.83 -11.80 73.46
C GLY A 90 -84.32 -11.19 72.15
N PHE A 91 -85.63 -11.22 71.88
CA PHE A 91 -86.24 -10.59 70.70
C PHE A 91 -85.96 -9.08 70.63
N GLU A 92 -86.04 -8.38 71.77
CA GLU A 92 -85.75 -6.95 71.87
C GLU A 92 -84.26 -6.65 71.63
N GLN A 93 -83.37 -7.46 72.22
CA GLN A 93 -81.92 -7.33 72.03
C GLN A 93 -81.52 -7.56 70.56
N GLN A 94 -82.10 -8.58 69.92
CA GLN A 94 -81.74 -8.98 68.56
C GLN A 94 -82.13 -7.94 67.50
N ALA A 95 -83.09 -7.07 67.80
CA ALA A 95 -83.42 -5.93 66.94
C ALA A 95 -82.22 -4.98 66.74
N GLY A 96 -81.42 -4.75 67.80
CA GLY A 96 -80.22 -3.92 67.73
C GLY A 96 -79.08 -4.57 66.94
N GLU A 97 -78.96 -5.90 67.01
CA GLU A 97 -77.99 -6.64 66.20
C GLU A 97 -78.36 -6.62 64.71
N LEU A 98 -79.65 -6.69 64.38
CA LEU A 98 -80.10 -6.51 63.00
C LEU A 98 -79.78 -5.10 62.47
N ASP A 99 -79.92 -4.05 63.28
CA ASP A 99 -79.54 -2.69 62.88
C ASP A 99 -78.03 -2.56 62.65
N ARG A 100 -77.21 -3.14 63.53
CA ARG A 100 -75.75 -3.17 63.38
C ARG A 100 -75.32 -3.90 62.12
N ALA A 101 -75.89 -5.09 61.87
CA ALA A 101 -75.60 -5.86 60.68
C ALA A 101 -75.98 -5.10 59.39
N LEU A 102 -77.13 -4.43 59.39
CA LEU A 102 -77.62 -3.66 58.25
C LEU A 102 -76.75 -2.42 57.96
N GLN A 103 -76.26 -1.75 59.02
CA GLN A 103 -75.32 -0.64 58.89
C GLN A 103 -73.96 -1.09 58.34
N GLU A 104 -73.43 -2.21 58.83
CA GLU A 104 -72.17 -2.76 58.32
C GLU A 104 -72.30 -3.22 56.87
N ALA A 105 -73.40 -3.90 56.51
CA ALA A 105 -73.69 -4.26 55.12
C ALA A 105 -73.76 -3.03 54.21
N ALA A 106 -74.45 -1.97 54.64
CA ALA A 106 -74.51 -0.71 53.91
C ALA A 106 -73.13 -0.07 53.72
N ARG A 107 -72.29 -0.09 54.77
CA ARG A 107 -70.93 0.42 54.72
C ARG A 107 -70.06 -0.36 53.74
N ARG A 108 -70.14 -1.69 53.73
CA ARG A 108 -69.38 -2.54 52.80
C ARG A 108 -69.80 -2.34 51.36
N ILE A 109 -71.11 -2.30 51.10
CA ILE A 109 -71.67 -2.02 49.77
C ILE A 109 -71.20 -0.65 49.26
N ALA A 110 -71.21 0.38 50.10
CA ALA A 110 -70.75 1.72 49.73
C ALA A 110 -69.24 1.81 49.44
N GLN A 111 -68.42 0.93 50.04
CA GLN A 111 -66.97 0.91 49.82
C GLN A 111 -66.57 0.33 48.46
N GLU A 112 -67.35 -0.60 47.92
CA GLU A 112 -67.05 -1.31 46.68
C GLU A 112 -67.53 -0.56 45.43
N GLY A 113 -68.40 0.44 45.58
CA GLY A 113 -68.85 1.29 44.47
C GLY A 113 -69.72 0.55 43.44
N PHE A 114 -70.63 -0.30 43.93
CA PHE A 114 -71.60 -1.02 43.08
C PHE A 114 -72.56 -0.07 42.35
N THR A 115 -73.42 -0.62 41.48
CA THR A 115 -74.31 0.19 40.65
C THR A 115 -75.38 0.90 41.47
N ALA A 116 -75.99 1.94 40.88
CA ALA A 116 -77.13 2.63 41.47
C ALA A 116 -78.33 1.69 41.76
N GLN A 117 -78.42 0.55 41.07
CA GLN A 117 -79.46 -0.46 41.34
C GLN A 117 -79.21 -1.19 42.66
N THR A 118 -77.95 -1.50 42.99
CA THR A 118 -77.58 -2.04 44.32
C THR A 118 -77.96 -1.08 45.43
N ASP A 119 -77.68 0.21 45.28
CA ASP A 119 -78.05 1.24 46.26
C ASP A 119 -79.58 1.34 46.45
N GLN A 120 -80.36 1.24 45.37
CA GLN A 120 -81.82 1.21 45.44
C GLN A 120 -82.33 -0.01 46.22
N HIS A 121 -81.77 -1.20 45.96
CA HIS A 121 -82.16 -2.41 46.69
C HIS A 121 -81.81 -2.33 48.18
N LEU A 122 -80.66 -1.73 48.52
CA LEU A 122 -80.22 -1.49 49.89
C LEU A 122 -81.13 -0.49 50.61
N GLN A 123 -81.47 0.63 49.98
CA GLN A 123 -82.41 1.62 50.54
C GLN A 123 -83.80 1.01 50.77
N ALA A 124 -84.29 0.21 49.83
CA ALA A 124 -85.57 -0.49 49.97
C ALA A 124 -85.54 -1.51 51.13
N LEU A 125 -84.42 -2.23 51.31
CA LEU A 125 -84.24 -3.13 52.45
C LEU A 125 -84.22 -2.35 53.79
N GLN A 126 -83.52 -1.21 53.83
CA GLN A 126 -83.49 -0.31 54.98
C GLN A 126 -84.86 0.28 55.31
N ALA A 127 -85.69 0.59 54.32
CA ALA A 127 -87.05 1.06 54.55
C ALA A 127 -87.92 -0.02 55.23
N LEU A 128 -87.78 -1.28 54.81
CA LEU A 128 -88.51 -2.42 55.38
C LEU A 128 -88.09 -2.72 56.83
N ARG A 129 -86.91 -2.29 57.28
CA ARG A 129 -86.47 -2.46 58.67
C ARG A 129 -87.47 -1.89 59.69
N SER A 130 -88.14 -0.79 59.33
CA SER A 130 -89.17 -0.17 60.18
C SER A 130 -90.43 -1.04 60.35
N GLU A 131 -90.71 -1.99 59.45
CA GLU A 131 -91.79 -2.98 59.59
C GLU A 131 -91.44 -4.07 60.62
N LEU A 132 -90.14 -4.29 60.86
CA LEU A 132 -89.61 -5.26 61.84
C LEU A 132 -89.28 -4.62 63.21
N ALA A 133 -89.81 -3.44 63.48
CA ALA A 133 -89.64 -2.79 64.77
C ALA A 133 -90.36 -3.57 65.88
N VAL A 134 -89.72 -3.69 67.03
CA VAL A 134 -90.19 -4.48 68.19
C VAL A 134 -91.60 -4.06 68.62
N ASP A 135 -91.87 -2.76 68.65
CA ASP A 135 -93.13 -2.14 69.05
C ASP A 135 -94.29 -2.47 68.10
N ARG A 136 -94.01 -2.61 66.80
CA ARG A 136 -94.99 -2.97 65.77
C ARG A 136 -95.25 -4.47 65.76
N LEU A 137 -94.19 -5.28 65.66
CA LEU A 137 -94.28 -6.75 65.67
C LEU A 137 -94.93 -7.26 66.96
N GLY A 138 -94.62 -6.63 68.10
CA GLY A 138 -95.17 -7.02 69.39
C GLY A 138 -96.70 -6.94 69.47
N LYS A 139 -97.35 -6.11 68.64
CA LYS A 139 -98.82 -5.98 68.57
C LYS A 139 -99.47 -6.92 67.56
N MET A 140 -98.68 -7.58 66.71
CA MET A 140 -99.18 -8.45 65.64
C MET A 140 -99.39 -9.88 66.12
N ALA A 141 -100.26 -10.62 65.42
CA ALA A 141 -100.35 -12.06 65.52
C ALA A 141 -99.12 -12.71 64.86
N LEU A 142 -98.80 -13.95 65.24
CA LEU A 142 -97.64 -14.66 64.71
C LEU A 142 -97.64 -14.75 63.17
N PRO A 143 -98.75 -15.12 62.48
CA PRO A 143 -98.75 -15.21 61.01
C PRO A 143 -98.43 -13.87 60.33
N ASP A 144 -99.02 -12.77 60.79
CA ASP A 144 -98.79 -11.43 60.22
C ASP A 144 -97.35 -10.96 60.44
N GLY A 145 -96.77 -11.27 61.61
CA GLY A 145 -95.37 -10.96 61.89
C GLY A 145 -94.40 -11.76 61.02
N LEU A 146 -94.68 -13.06 60.81
CA LEU A 146 -93.90 -13.91 59.91
C LEU A 146 -93.96 -13.42 58.45
N GLU A 147 -95.09 -12.86 58.00
CA GLU A 147 -95.22 -12.25 56.67
C GLU A 147 -94.28 -11.04 56.50
N ARG A 148 -94.12 -10.20 57.54
CA ARG A 148 -93.18 -9.06 57.51
C ARG A 148 -91.73 -9.54 57.37
N TYR A 149 -91.36 -10.59 58.09
CA TYR A 149 -90.04 -11.23 57.96
C TYR A 149 -89.82 -11.79 56.56
N GLN A 150 -90.82 -12.45 55.98
CA GLN A 150 -90.75 -12.97 54.60
C GLN A 150 -90.55 -11.85 53.58
N LYS A 151 -91.25 -10.71 53.73
CA LYS A 151 -91.10 -9.54 52.85
C LYS A 151 -89.68 -8.95 52.93
N PHE A 152 -89.13 -8.82 54.14
CA PHE A 152 -87.75 -8.35 54.34
C PHE A 152 -86.74 -9.30 53.69
N LEU A 153 -86.90 -10.61 53.89
CA LEU A 153 -86.04 -11.64 53.31
C LEU A 153 -86.06 -11.61 51.77
N LEU A 154 -87.23 -11.48 51.14
CA LEU A 154 -87.34 -11.39 49.68
C LEU A 154 -86.58 -10.16 49.14
N GLN A 155 -86.63 -9.03 49.84
CA GLN A 155 -85.85 -7.86 49.47
C GLN A 155 -84.35 -8.04 49.70
N LEU A 156 -83.96 -8.73 50.78
CA LEU A 156 -82.57 -9.09 51.05
C LEU A 156 -82.02 -10.00 49.95
N GLN A 157 -82.80 -10.98 49.49
CA GLN A 157 -82.43 -11.86 48.36
C GLN A 157 -82.20 -11.05 47.08
N ARG A 158 -83.08 -10.11 46.74
CA ARG A 158 -82.88 -9.23 45.57
C ARG A 158 -81.59 -8.41 45.68
N LEU A 159 -81.28 -7.90 46.88
CA LEU A 159 -80.04 -7.17 47.11
C LEU A 159 -78.82 -8.09 46.94
N ARG A 160 -78.88 -9.32 47.45
CA ARG A 160 -77.81 -10.32 47.26
C ARG A 160 -77.63 -10.64 45.77
N ASP A 161 -78.71 -10.89 45.03
CA ASP A 161 -78.63 -11.19 43.60
C ASP A 161 -78.01 -10.03 42.82
N GLN A 162 -78.36 -8.78 43.16
CA GLN A 162 -77.76 -7.61 42.53
C GLN A 162 -76.28 -7.45 42.91
N VAL A 163 -75.92 -7.62 44.18
CA VAL A 163 -74.51 -7.56 44.61
C VAL A 163 -73.69 -8.64 43.91
N ALA A 164 -74.21 -9.87 43.74
CA ALA A 164 -73.55 -10.93 42.98
C ALA A 164 -73.34 -10.54 41.51
N THR A 165 -74.30 -9.85 40.91
CA THR A 165 -74.23 -9.37 39.53
C THR A 165 -73.17 -8.27 39.39
N ASP A 166 -73.20 -7.25 40.24
CA ASP A 166 -72.34 -6.07 40.16
C ASP A 166 -70.86 -6.39 40.46
N SER A 167 -70.62 -7.36 41.34
CA SER A 167 -69.26 -7.80 41.69
C SER A 167 -68.69 -8.88 40.78
N GLY A 168 -69.47 -9.36 39.80
CA GLY A 168 -69.01 -10.38 38.84
C GLY A 168 -69.02 -11.81 39.37
N LEU A 169 -69.50 -12.07 40.59
CA LEU A 169 -69.57 -13.41 41.20
C LEU A 169 -70.39 -14.41 40.36
N ILE A 170 -71.29 -13.93 39.51
CA ILE A 170 -72.08 -14.76 38.59
C ILE A 170 -71.24 -15.24 37.38
N LEU A 171 -70.22 -14.47 37.00
CA LEU A 171 -69.36 -14.70 35.83
C LEU A 171 -67.93 -15.01 36.26
N ASP A 172 -67.77 -15.79 37.33
CA ASP A 172 -66.45 -16.17 37.82
C ASP A 172 -65.68 -16.97 36.76
N PRO A 173 -64.47 -16.51 36.38
CA PRO A 173 -63.67 -17.18 35.36
C PRO A 173 -63.03 -18.49 35.85
N TRP A 174 -63.04 -18.78 37.15
CA TRP A 174 -62.49 -19.98 37.76
C TRP A 174 -63.58 -20.91 38.32
N LEU A 175 -63.51 -22.17 37.93
CA LEU A 175 -64.54 -23.17 38.25
C LEU A 175 -64.66 -23.45 39.75
N ASP A 176 -63.56 -23.49 40.49
CA ASP A 176 -63.56 -23.80 41.92
C ASP A 176 -64.25 -22.71 42.74
N THR A 177 -63.92 -21.45 42.48
CA THR A 177 -64.52 -20.29 43.14
C THR A 177 -65.95 -20.05 42.70
N TYR A 178 -66.29 -20.32 41.43
CA TYR A 178 -67.67 -20.36 40.94
C TYR A 178 -68.54 -21.33 41.75
N LEU A 179 -68.07 -22.57 41.92
CA LEU A 179 -68.80 -23.60 42.67
C LEU A 179 -68.97 -23.22 44.15
N MET A 180 -67.96 -22.61 44.77
CA MET A 180 -68.05 -22.11 46.15
C MET A 180 -69.04 -20.93 46.27
N MET A 181 -69.08 -20.04 45.27
CA MET A 181 -70.01 -18.92 45.26
C MET A 181 -71.45 -19.32 45.06
N ASP A 182 -71.75 -20.32 44.25
CA ASP A 182 -73.11 -20.87 44.17
C ASP A 182 -73.61 -21.34 45.55
N GLN A 183 -72.71 -21.89 46.36
CA GLN A 183 -73.04 -22.28 47.73
C GLN A 183 -73.27 -21.09 48.65
N LEU A 184 -72.40 -20.08 48.59
CA LEU A 184 -72.45 -18.89 49.46
C LEU A 184 -73.56 -17.90 49.08
N THR A 185 -73.90 -17.80 47.79
CA THR A 185 -74.91 -16.85 47.30
C THR A 185 -76.31 -17.45 47.28
N ALA A 186 -76.46 -18.75 47.01
CA ALA A 186 -77.76 -19.40 46.82
C ALA A 186 -78.04 -20.55 47.79
N SER A 187 -77.21 -21.59 47.83
CA SER A 187 -77.58 -22.85 48.49
C SER A 187 -77.62 -22.77 50.02
N LEU A 188 -76.57 -22.26 50.67
CA LEU A 188 -76.50 -22.13 52.13
C LEU A 188 -77.48 -21.10 52.70
N PRO A 189 -77.64 -19.90 52.12
CA PRO A 189 -78.65 -18.95 52.56
C PRO A 189 -80.06 -19.54 52.52
N ARG A 190 -80.38 -20.33 51.49
CA ARG A 190 -81.67 -21.04 51.39
C ARG A 190 -81.80 -22.14 52.44
N ALA A 191 -80.74 -22.89 52.72
CA ALA A 191 -80.75 -23.94 53.75
C ALA A 191 -80.97 -23.36 55.16
N LEU A 192 -80.22 -22.31 55.52
CA LEU A 192 -80.37 -21.57 56.78
C LEU A 192 -81.77 -20.99 56.93
N GLU A 193 -82.31 -20.43 55.84
CA GLU A 193 -83.67 -19.91 55.86
C GLU A 193 -84.72 -21.02 56.01
N ARG A 194 -84.60 -22.13 55.29
CA ARG A 194 -85.52 -23.28 55.41
C ARG A 194 -85.54 -23.83 56.82
N LEU A 195 -84.38 -23.91 57.48
CA LEU A 195 -84.26 -24.29 58.89
C LEU A 195 -84.97 -23.30 59.81
N GLY A 196 -84.71 -21.99 59.65
CA GLY A 196 -85.36 -20.97 60.45
C GLY A 196 -86.87 -20.92 60.24
N SER A 197 -87.35 -21.07 59.00
CA SER A 197 -88.77 -21.15 58.67
C SER A 197 -89.43 -22.40 59.27
N PHE A 198 -88.75 -23.55 59.19
CA PHE A 198 -89.19 -24.79 59.83
C PHE A 198 -89.33 -24.61 61.34
N PHE A 199 -88.34 -24.01 61.99
CA PHE A 199 -88.38 -23.73 63.43
C PHE A 199 -89.51 -22.76 63.79
N ALA A 200 -89.59 -21.59 63.13
CA ALA A 200 -90.55 -20.55 63.47
C ALA A 200 -92.01 -20.99 63.27
N GLN A 201 -92.29 -21.79 62.24
CA GLN A 201 -93.63 -22.31 61.95
C GLN A 201 -93.95 -23.59 62.73
N GLY A 202 -92.92 -24.36 63.11
CA GLY A 202 -93.05 -25.60 63.89
C GLY A 202 -93.18 -25.39 65.39
N HIS A 203 -92.61 -24.32 65.94
CA HIS A 203 -92.52 -24.10 67.40
C HIS A 203 -93.88 -24.13 68.11
N GLY A 204 -94.91 -23.50 67.54
CA GLY A 204 -96.26 -23.51 68.12
C GLY A 204 -96.91 -24.91 68.19
N ALA A 205 -96.61 -25.79 67.23
CA ALA A 205 -97.07 -27.19 67.27
C ALA A 205 -96.34 -27.96 68.38
N VAL A 206 -95.03 -27.73 68.55
CA VAL A 206 -94.23 -28.33 69.64
C VAL A 206 -94.73 -27.88 71.01
N VAL A 207 -95.04 -26.59 71.20
CA VAL A 207 -95.59 -26.08 72.46
C VAL A 207 -96.98 -26.64 72.77
N SER A 208 -97.87 -26.67 71.78
CA SER A 208 -99.23 -27.22 71.94
C SER A 208 -99.28 -28.76 71.94
N GLN A 209 -98.13 -29.40 71.71
CA GLN A 209 -97.93 -30.85 71.58
C GLN A 209 -98.76 -31.53 70.48
N HIS A 210 -99.44 -30.76 69.63
CA HIS A 210 -100.34 -31.25 68.59
C HIS A 210 -100.21 -30.40 67.33
N PHE A 211 -100.52 -31.01 66.18
CA PHE A 211 -100.66 -30.25 64.94
C PHE A 211 -102.10 -29.80 64.69
N THR A 212 -102.25 -28.63 64.07
CA THR A 212 -103.45 -28.32 63.31
C THR A 212 -103.34 -28.94 61.91
N LEU A 213 -104.47 -29.13 61.22
CA LEU A 213 -104.44 -29.63 59.83
C LEU A 213 -103.55 -28.77 58.92
N GLN A 214 -103.60 -27.45 59.11
CA GLN A 214 -102.81 -26.50 58.33
C GLN A 214 -101.32 -26.54 58.72
N SER A 215 -100.98 -26.54 60.01
CA SER A 215 -99.57 -26.54 60.43
C SER A 215 -98.87 -27.84 60.06
N ARG A 216 -99.56 -28.99 60.13
CA ARG A 216 -98.96 -30.28 59.75
C ARG A 216 -98.49 -30.32 58.29
N VAL A 217 -99.27 -29.76 57.37
CA VAL A 217 -98.92 -29.72 55.94
C VAL A 217 -97.69 -28.84 55.73
N VAL A 218 -97.74 -27.60 56.25
CA VAL A 218 -96.67 -26.62 56.06
C VAL A 218 -95.35 -27.07 56.69
N ILE A 219 -95.38 -27.63 57.90
CA ILE A 219 -94.17 -28.14 58.58
C ILE A 219 -93.62 -29.36 57.84
N ARG A 220 -94.48 -30.23 57.27
CA ARG A 220 -94.03 -31.37 56.46
C ARG A 220 -93.36 -30.94 55.16
N ASP A 221 -93.89 -29.91 54.51
CA ASP A 221 -93.29 -29.34 53.30
C ASP A 221 -91.92 -28.70 53.61
N LEU A 222 -91.82 -27.96 54.72
CA LEU A 222 -90.54 -27.40 55.18
C LEU A 222 -89.52 -28.48 55.57
N ARG A 223 -89.95 -29.59 56.18
CA ARG A 223 -89.09 -30.75 56.43
C ARG A 223 -88.59 -31.37 55.12
N ARG A 224 -89.44 -31.51 54.11
CA ARG A 224 -89.01 -31.96 52.77
C ARG A 224 -88.00 -30.99 52.15
N ALA A 225 -88.20 -29.69 52.33
CA ALA A 225 -87.24 -28.70 51.84
C ALA A 225 -85.86 -28.80 52.53
N LEU A 226 -85.79 -29.27 53.79
CA LEU A 226 -84.52 -29.56 54.46
C LEU A 226 -83.79 -30.75 53.81
N ASP A 227 -84.49 -31.81 53.42
CA ASP A 227 -83.92 -32.93 52.63
C ASP A 227 -83.38 -32.45 51.28
N ASP A 228 -84.12 -31.59 50.58
CA ASP A 228 -83.67 -31.01 49.31
C ASP A 228 -82.39 -30.19 49.51
N SER A 229 -82.27 -29.50 50.65
CA SER A 229 -81.07 -28.72 51.01
C SER A 229 -79.89 -29.64 51.29
N ARG A 230 -80.12 -30.75 52.01
CA ARG A 230 -79.13 -31.79 52.28
C ARG A 230 -78.63 -32.45 51.00
N ALA A 231 -79.52 -32.80 50.08
CA ALA A 231 -79.15 -33.35 48.77
C ALA A 231 -78.34 -32.35 47.92
N SER A 232 -78.71 -31.06 47.96
CA SER A 232 -78.00 -29.99 47.24
C SER A 232 -76.58 -29.79 47.79
N LEU A 233 -76.42 -29.74 49.11
CA LEU A 233 -75.10 -29.64 49.76
C LEU A 233 -74.23 -30.87 49.50
N GLN A 234 -74.80 -32.08 49.51
CA GLN A 234 -74.07 -33.30 49.18
C GLN A 234 -73.59 -33.29 47.73
N LYS A 235 -74.46 -32.85 46.80
CA LYS A 235 -74.08 -32.70 45.39
C LYS A 235 -72.95 -31.69 45.24
N ALA A 236 -73.04 -30.53 45.88
CA ALA A 236 -72.00 -29.50 45.84
C ALA A 236 -70.66 -30.02 46.38
N ALA A 237 -70.67 -30.73 47.51
CA ALA A 237 -69.47 -31.35 48.08
C ALA A 237 -68.85 -32.38 47.12
N ALA A 238 -69.68 -33.20 46.48
CA ALA A 238 -69.21 -34.20 45.50
C ALA A 238 -68.62 -33.53 44.25
N THR A 239 -69.28 -32.49 43.72
CA THR A 239 -68.77 -31.72 42.56
C THR A 239 -67.47 -31.00 42.89
N LEU A 240 -67.37 -30.34 44.05
CA LEU A 240 -66.12 -29.73 44.50
C LEU A 240 -65.00 -30.78 44.69
N ALA A 241 -65.32 -31.96 45.21
CA ALA A 241 -64.33 -33.03 45.36
C ALA A 241 -63.85 -33.60 44.02
N GLN A 242 -64.71 -33.60 43.00
CA GLN A 242 -64.38 -34.11 41.67
C GLN A 242 -63.62 -33.08 40.84
N ASP A 243 -64.14 -31.85 40.74
CA ASP A 243 -63.67 -30.84 39.80
C ASP A 243 -62.64 -29.87 40.43
N ALA A 244 -62.62 -29.76 41.76
CA ALA A 244 -61.72 -28.90 42.52
C ALA A 244 -61.14 -29.60 43.77
N PRO A 245 -60.48 -30.76 43.64
CA PRO A 245 -60.03 -31.56 44.80
C PRO A 245 -59.10 -30.81 45.76
N TRP A 246 -58.39 -29.78 45.28
CA TRP A 246 -57.48 -28.95 46.07
C TRP A 246 -58.18 -28.06 47.10
N VAL A 247 -59.48 -27.76 46.97
CA VAL A 247 -60.22 -26.98 47.99
C VAL A 247 -60.76 -27.85 49.13
N MET A 248 -60.90 -29.16 48.89
CA MET A 248 -61.50 -30.10 49.84
C MET A 248 -60.77 -30.25 51.18
N PRO A 249 -59.43 -30.12 51.31
CA PRO A 249 -58.77 -30.16 52.61
C PRO A 249 -59.34 -29.18 53.63
N GLY A 250 -59.79 -28.00 53.20
CA GLY A 250 -60.44 -27.00 54.06
C GLY A 250 -61.95 -27.16 54.21
N LEU A 251 -62.61 -27.94 53.33
CA LEU A 251 -64.07 -28.01 53.24
C LEU A 251 -64.67 -29.36 53.63
N ARG A 252 -63.89 -30.45 53.61
CA ARG A 252 -64.40 -31.81 53.85
C ARG A 252 -65.07 -31.95 55.22
N GLN A 253 -64.37 -31.58 56.30
CA GLN A 253 -64.91 -31.69 57.65
C GLN A 253 -66.12 -30.76 57.90
N PRO A 254 -66.13 -29.50 57.44
CA PRO A 254 -67.32 -28.66 57.49
C PRO A 254 -68.53 -29.21 56.73
N TYR A 255 -68.33 -29.76 55.52
CA TYR A 255 -69.41 -30.40 54.76
C TYR A 255 -69.93 -31.65 55.47
N ASP A 256 -69.03 -32.53 55.93
CA ASP A 256 -69.42 -33.74 56.66
C ASP A 256 -70.21 -33.38 57.93
N THR A 257 -69.77 -32.34 58.65
CA THR A 257 -70.45 -31.85 59.86
C THR A 257 -71.85 -31.30 59.55
N ALA A 258 -72.00 -30.50 58.50
CA ALA A 258 -73.29 -29.95 58.10
C ALA A 258 -74.26 -31.03 57.60
N LEU A 259 -73.78 -32.00 56.81
CA LEU A 259 -74.59 -33.11 56.30
C LEU A 259 -75.04 -34.06 57.42
N GLN A 260 -74.13 -34.42 58.33
CA GLN A 260 -74.46 -35.23 59.51
C GLN A 260 -75.42 -34.48 60.44
N GLY A 261 -75.26 -33.16 60.58
CA GLY A 261 -76.18 -32.29 61.29
C GLY A 261 -77.59 -32.34 60.73
N LEU A 262 -77.73 -32.21 59.41
CA LEU A 262 -79.02 -32.27 58.72
C LEU A 262 -79.68 -33.64 58.89
N ASP A 263 -78.91 -34.72 58.75
CA ASP A 263 -79.40 -36.09 58.95
C ASP A 263 -79.88 -36.31 60.40
N ALA A 264 -79.08 -35.90 61.39
CA ALA A 264 -79.43 -36.03 62.81
C ALA A 264 -80.65 -35.19 63.18
N TYR A 265 -80.75 -33.96 62.66
CA TYR A 265 -81.88 -33.07 62.90
C TYR A 265 -83.17 -33.65 62.30
N THR A 266 -83.17 -33.99 61.01
CA THR A 266 -84.36 -34.51 60.32
C THR A 266 -84.83 -35.84 60.92
N GLN A 267 -83.93 -36.77 61.24
CA GLN A 267 -84.29 -38.04 61.90
C GLN A 267 -84.93 -37.81 63.28
N ARG A 268 -84.38 -36.86 64.06
CA ARG A 268 -84.94 -36.52 65.37
C ARG A 268 -86.33 -35.90 65.24
N ILE A 269 -86.51 -35.00 64.28
CA ILE A 269 -87.80 -34.37 63.98
C ILE A 269 -88.82 -35.43 63.52
N ASP A 270 -88.46 -36.32 62.61
CA ASP A 270 -89.37 -37.37 62.13
C ASP A 270 -89.88 -38.22 63.31
N ARG A 271 -88.98 -38.67 64.18
CA ARG A 271 -89.29 -39.48 65.36
C ARG A 271 -90.10 -38.74 66.43
N GLU A 272 -89.63 -37.58 66.87
CA GLU A 272 -90.16 -36.89 68.07
C GLU A 272 -91.30 -35.92 67.75
N VAL A 273 -91.42 -35.46 66.49
CA VAL A 273 -92.43 -34.48 66.06
C VAL A 273 -93.50 -35.10 65.17
N PHE A 274 -93.17 -35.98 64.22
CA PHE A 274 -94.17 -36.50 63.27
C PHE A 274 -94.73 -37.89 63.62
N GLU A 275 -93.90 -38.81 64.13
CA GLU A 275 -94.27 -40.18 64.48
C GLU A 275 -94.87 -40.30 65.89
N SER A 276 -94.51 -39.38 66.79
CA SER A 276 -95.04 -39.33 68.16
C SER A 276 -96.39 -38.59 68.22
N ASN A 277 -97.36 -39.13 68.98
CA ASN A 277 -98.63 -38.45 69.26
C ASN A 277 -99.02 -38.66 70.74
N PRO A 278 -98.92 -37.64 71.62
CA PRO A 278 -98.57 -36.23 71.34
C PRO A 278 -97.09 -36.05 70.91
N ILE A 279 -96.75 -34.86 70.38
CA ILE A 279 -95.36 -34.48 70.04
C ILE A 279 -94.47 -34.65 71.27
N ALA A 280 -93.39 -35.43 71.13
CA ALA A 280 -92.54 -35.87 72.24
C ALA A 280 -91.40 -34.90 72.59
N ILE A 281 -90.93 -34.10 71.64
CA ILE A 281 -89.85 -33.12 71.88
C ILE A 281 -90.39 -31.92 72.66
N ALA A 282 -89.66 -31.49 73.70
CA ALA A 282 -89.99 -30.25 74.41
C ALA A 282 -89.45 -29.00 73.65
N PRO A 283 -90.02 -27.80 73.88
CA PRO A 283 -89.61 -26.58 73.16
C PRO A 283 -88.12 -26.23 73.27
N ALA A 284 -87.52 -26.36 74.46
CA ALA A 284 -86.10 -26.05 74.66
C ALA A 284 -85.14 -27.00 73.90
N PRO A 285 -85.29 -28.34 73.98
CA PRO A 285 -84.53 -29.26 73.13
C PRO A 285 -84.76 -29.09 71.63
N PHE A 286 -85.95 -28.66 71.20
CA PHE A 286 -86.26 -28.34 69.80
C PHE A 286 -85.50 -27.10 69.31
N ALA A 287 -85.46 -26.04 70.13
CA ALA A 287 -84.64 -24.86 69.87
C ALA A 287 -83.15 -25.21 69.83
N ALA A 288 -82.64 -25.93 70.83
CA ALA A 288 -81.24 -26.31 70.89
C ALA A 288 -80.79 -27.17 69.69
N ALA A 289 -81.64 -28.09 69.21
CA ALA A 289 -81.36 -28.88 68.01
C ALA A 289 -81.28 -28.01 66.75
N SER A 290 -82.16 -27.01 66.64
CA SER A 290 -82.19 -26.08 65.50
C SER A 290 -80.98 -25.13 65.54
N ASP A 291 -80.61 -24.65 66.72
CA ASP A 291 -79.43 -23.81 66.93
C ASP A 291 -78.15 -24.58 66.60
N THR A 292 -78.03 -25.85 67.04
CA THR A 292 -76.88 -26.70 66.73
C THR A 292 -76.70 -26.89 65.22
N LEU A 293 -77.78 -27.21 64.50
CA LEU A 293 -77.72 -27.37 63.04
C LEU A 293 -77.39 -26.03 62.35
N ARG A 294 -77.97 -24.92 62.82
CA ARG A 294 -77.64 -23.59 62.30
C ARG A 294 -76.15 -23.30 62.44
N ASP A 295 -75.57 -23.57 63.60
CA ASP A 295 -74.14 -23.32 63.85
C ASP A 295 -73.25 -24.21 62.97
N GLN A 296 -73.67 -25.44 62.68
CA GLN A 296 -72.96 -26.33 61.75
C GLN A 296 -73.02 -25.82 60.30
N LEU A 297 -74.19 -25.31 59.85
CA LEU A 297 -74.34 -24.70 58.52
C LEU A 297 -73.54 -23.39 58.40
N LEU A 298 -73.52 -22.57 59.46
CA LEU A 298 -72.70 -21.36 59.52
C LEU A 298 -71.20 -21.70 59.55
N GLY A 299 -70.80 -22.77 60.23
CA GLY A 299 -69.42 -23.28 60.19
C GLY A 299 -68.97 -23.66 58.78
N LEU A 300 -69.85 -24.32 58.01
CA LEU A 300 -69.60 -24.59 56.59
C LEU A 300 -69.53 -23.30 55.76
N GLN A 301 -70.45 -22.35 55.97
CA GLN A 301 -70.43 -21.05 55.30
C GLN A 301 -69.11 -20.30 55.56
N GLN A 302 -68.65 -20.26 56.81
CA GLN A 302 -67.40 -19.60 57.18
C GLN A 302 -66.18 -20.30 56.57
N ALA A 303 -66.16 -21.63 56.53
CA ALA A 303 -65.10 -22.39 55.88
C ALA A 303 -65.04 -22.11 54.36
N LEU A 304 -66.20 -22.04 53.71
CA LEU A 304 -66.29 -21.67 52.29
C LEU A 304 -65.77 -20.26 52.02
N TYR A 305 -66.12 -19.27 52.84
CA TYR A 305 -65.53 -17.93 52.74
C TYR A 305 -64.01 -17.93 52.90
N GLY A 306 -63.50 -18.67 53.90
CA GLY A 306 -62.06 -18.76 54.15
C GLY A 306 -61.29 -19.39 52.99
N VAL A 307 -61.81 -20.48 52.43
CA VAL A 307 -61.18 -21.16 51.29
C VAL A 307 -61.31 -20.33 50.00
N PHE A 308 -62.47 -19.69 49.77
CA PHE A 308 -62.65 -18.77 48.65
C PHE A 308 -61.64 -17.63 48.67
N GLU A 309 -61.48 -16.93 49.81
CA GLU A 309 -60.52 -15.83 49.94
C GLU A 309 -59.07 -16.31 49.73
N ALA A 310 -58.73 -17.52 50.20
CA ALA A 310 -57.40 -18.10 49.98
C ALA A 310 -57.15 -18.40 48.49
N ARG A 311 -58.16 -18.91 47.77
CA ARG A 311 -58.06 -19.16 46.31
C ARG A 311 -57.94 -17.85 45.52
N MET A 312 -58.76 -16.85 45.85
CA MET A 312 -58.65 -15.51 45.26
C MET A 312 -57.29 -14.85 45.51
N ALA A 313 -56.70 -15.04 46.70
CA ALA A 313 -55.35 -14.57 46.99
C ALA A 313 -54.31 -15.28 46.12
N SER A 314 -54.41 -16.61 45.96
CA SER A 314 -53.54 -17.39 45.07
C SER A 314 -53.63 -16.91 43.61
N TYR A 315 -54.84 -16.73 43.06
CA TYR A 315 -54.99 -16.27 41.69
C TYR A 315 -54.43 -14.87 41.46
N ARG A 316 -54.55 -13.99 42.45
CA ARG A 316 -53.91 -12.68 42.41
C ARG A 316 -52.39 -12.79 42.39
N GLU A 317 -51.80 -13.62 43.24
CA GLU A 317 -50.34 -13.83 43.28
C GLU A 317 -49.82 -14.44 41.98
N ASP A 318 -50.50 -15.46 41.45
CA ASP A 318 -50.15 -16.11 40.18
C ASP A 318 -50.23 -15.12 39.00
N ALA A 319 -51.26 -14.27 38.97
CA ALA A 319 -51.40 -13.22 37.97
C ALA A 319 -50.28 -12.18 38.08
N LEU A 320 -49.91 -11.75 39.29
CA LEU A 320 -48.82 -10.81 39.51
C LEU A 320 -47.46 -11.39 39.12
N HIS A 321 -47.19 -12.65 39.49
CA HIS A 321 -45.96 -13.34 39.11
C HIS A 321 -45.85 -13.51 37.59
N SER A 322 -46.93 -13.93 36.94
CA SER A 322 -46.98 -14.06 35.47
C SER A 322 -46.78 -12.71 34.78
N LEU A 323 -47.40 -11.64 35.28
CA LEU A 323 -47.21 -10.27 34.78
C LEU A 323 -45.75 -9.83 34.89
N LEU A 324 -45.09 -10.05 36.04
CA LEU A 324 -43.68 -9.71 36.24
C LEU A 324 -42.76 -10.50 35.31
N GLN A 325 -43.02 -11.78 35.07
CA GLN A 325 -42.25 -12.60 34.13
C GLN A 325 -42.37 -12.08 32.70
N VAL A 326 -43.59 -11.71 32.26
CA VAL A 326 -43.80 -11.13 30.93
C VAL A 326 -43.06 -9.79 30.80
N ILE A 327 -43.22 -8.88 31.76
CA ILE A 327 -42.51 -7.60 31.76
C ILE A 327 -40.99 -7.82 31.70
N GLY A 328 -40.47 -8.75 32.50
CA GLY A 328 -39.06 -9.12 32.51
C GLY A 328 -38.57 -9.65 31.16
N ALA A 329 -39.32 -10.54 30.51
CA ALA A 329 -38.98 -11.09 29.19
C ALA A 329 -38.93 -10.00 28.11
N PHE A 330 -39.94 -9.11 28.07
CA PHE A 330 -39.95 -7.98 27.13
C PHE A 330 -38.83 -6.98 27.41
N ALA A 331 -38.48 -6.72 28.68
CA ALA A 331 -37.36 -5.87 29.05
C ALA A 331 -36.02 -6.45 28.56
N VAL A 332 -35.79 -7.76 28.72
CA VAL A 332 -34.58 -8.43 28.21
C VAL A 332 -34.51 -8.37 26.69
N LEU A 333 -35.61 -8.62 25.97
CA LEU A 333 -35.66 -8.51 24.51
C LEU A 333 -35.36 -7.08 24.04
N ALA A 334 -35.90 -6.06 24.72
CA ALA A 334 -35.64 -4.67 24.40
C ALA A 334 -34.17 -4.29 24.65
N LEU A 335 -33.59 -4.72 25.78
CA LEU A 335 -32.16 -4.50 26.08
C LEU A 335 -31.25 -5.21 25.08
N PHE A 336 -31.59 -6.43 24.68
CA PHE A 336 -30.84 -7.17 23.67
C PHE A 336 -30.90 -6.49 22.30
N ALA A 337 -32.08 -6.06 21.86
CA ALA A 337 -32.24 -5.29 20.63
C ALA A 337 -31.43 -3.98 20.66
N LEU A 338 -31.45 -3.27 21.79
CA LEU A 338 -30.66 -2.04 21.98
C LEU A 338 -29.15 -2.34 21.95
N TYR A 339 -28.70 -3.40 22.61
CA TYR A 339 -27.31 -3.83 22.60
C TYR A 339 -26.82 -4.13 21.18
N VAL A 340 -27.58 -4.93 20.42
CA VAL A 340 -27.26 -5.24 19.01
C VAL A 340 -27.19 -3.96 18.16
N LEU A 341 -28.14 -3.03 18.34
CA LEU A 341 -28.11 -1.74 17.64
C LEU A 341 -26.84 -0.94 17.95
N LEU A 342 -26.44 -0.87 19.23
CA LEU A 342 -25.22 -0.17 19.67
C LEU A 342 -23.95 -0.83 19.11
N CYS A 343 -23.84 -2.16 19.17
CA CYS A 343 -22.72 -2.91 18.61
C CYS A 343 -22.58 -2.69 17.10
N LEU A 344 -23.70 -2.76 16.38
CA LEU A 344 -23.71 -2.60 14.92
C LEU A 344 -23.32 -1.18 14.51
N ASN A 345 -23.86 -0.17 15.21
CA ASN A 345 -23.50 1.23 14.98
C ASN A 345 -22.01 1.49 15.30
N ALA A 346 -21.49 0.93 16.40
CA ALA A 346 -20.08 1.07 16.76
C ALA A 346 -19.14 0.40 15.74
N SER A 347 -19.47 -0.81 15.28
CA SER A 347 -18.68 -1.55 14.29
C SER A 347 -18.59 -0.80 12.95
N ILE A 348 -19.74 -0.37 12.41
CA ILE A 348 -19.78 0.35 11.12
C ILE A 348 -19.07 1.70 11.23
N ARG A 349 -19.28 2.46 12.32
CA ARG A 349 -18.64 3.77 12.47
C ARG A 349 -17.12 3.65 12.55
N ARG A 350 -16.59 2.62 13.21
CA ARG A 350 -15.15 2.36 13.31
C ARG A 350 -14.55 1.98 11.97
N SER A 351 -15.15 1.04 11.24
CA SER A 351 -14.65 0.62 9.93
C SER A 351 -14.73 1.73 8.89
N THR A 352 -15.84 2.48 8.85
CA THR A 352 -16.00 3.59 7.89
C THR A 352 -15.03 4.73 8.18
N ALA A 353 -14.77 5.05 9.45
CA ALA A 353 -13.80 6.08 9.82
C ALA A 353 -12.38 5.72 9.35
N SER A 354 -11.93 4.48 9.58
CA SER A 354 -10.60 4.03 9.17
C SER A 354 -10.42 4.02 7.64
N ILE A 355 -11.45 3.60 6.88
CA ILE A 355 -11.42 3.65 5.41
C ILE A 355 -11.38 5.12 4.92
N THR A 356 -12.15 6.00 5.56
CA THR A 356 -12.18 7.44 5.19
C THR A 356 -10.85 8.12 5.50
N GLU A 357 -10.25 7.83 6.64
CA GLU A 357 -8.94 8.35 7.05
C GLU A 357 -7.84 7.89 6.09
N ALA A 358 -7.82 6.62 5.68
CA ALA A 358 -6.87 6.14 4.68
C ALA A 358 -7.08 6.75 3.29
N ALA A 359 -8.34 6.95 2.87
CA ALA A 359 -8.64 7.64 1.62
C ALA A 359 -8.19 9.12 1.65
N GLN A 360 -8.32 9.79 2.81
CA GLN A 360 -7.80 11.15 3.02
C GLN A 360 -6.27 11.17 3.02
N GLY A 361 -5.62 10.21 3.68
CA GLY A 361 -4.17 10.04 3.65
C GLY A 361 -3.65 9.85 2.22
N LEU A 362 -4.31 9.02 1.42
CA LEU A 362 -3.98 8.81 0.01
C LEU A 362 -4.08 10.11 -0.81
N ARG A 363 -5.12 10.93 -0.58
CA ARG A 363 -5.28 12.26 -1.22
C ARG A 363 -4.12 13.20 -0.86
N ASP A 364 -3.67 13.15 0.38
CA ASP A 364 -2.63 14.03 0.92
C ASP A 364 -1.21 13.48 0.66
N GLY A 365 -1.09 12.34 -0.04
CA GLY A 365 0.16 11.72 -0.46
C GLY A 365 0.80 10.78 0.56
N ASP A 366 0.12 10.44 1.67
CA ASP A 366 0.62 9.49 2.66
C ASP A 366 0.26 8.04 2.28
N LEU A 367 1.24 7.29 1.77
CA LEU A 367 1.10 5.89 1.36
C LEU A 367 1.56 4.91 2.45
N ARG A 368 1.79 5.39 3.67
CA ARG A 368 2.10 4.56 4.84
C ARG A 368 0.84 4.16 5.58
N VAL A 369 -0.26 4.86 5.32
CA VAL A 369 -1.54 4.61 5.98
C VAL A 369 -2.04 3.22 5.58
N ARG A 370 -2.32 2.39 6.59
CA ARG A 370 -2.88 1.06 6.42
C ARG A 370 -4.24 1.00 7.10
N VAL A 371 -5.27 0.62 6.36
CA VAL A 371 -6.58 0.37 6.95
C VAL A 371 -6.50 -0.90 7.77
N ALA A 372 -6.80 -0.80 9.05
CA ALA A 372 -6.89 -1.97 9.91
C ALA A 372 -8.16 -2.76 9.54
N VAL A 373 -7.98 -3.94 8.94
CA VAL A 373 -9.08 -4.81 8.52
C VAL A 373 -9.66 -5.49 9.75
N HIS A 374 -10.94 -5.27 10.00
CA HIS A 374 -11.69 -5.91 11.08
C HIS A 374 -12.91 -6.62 10.50
N GLY A 375 -13.08 -7.91 10.80
CA GLY A 375 -14.22 -8.71 10.33
C GLY A 375 -14.02 -9.29 8.92
N GLU A 376 -15.10 -9.87 8.38
CA GLU A 376 -15.16 -10.55 7.08
C GLU A 376 -16.31 -10.02 6.19
N ASP A 377 -16.88 -8.87 6.55
CA ASP A 377 -17.99 -8.26 5.84
C ASP A 377 -17.55 -7.45 4.60
N ASP A 378 -18.51 -6.83 3.92
CA ASP A 378 -18.25 -6.01 2.73
C ASP A 378 -17.28 -4.83 3.03
N LEU A 379 -17.28 -4.29 4.26
CA LEU A 379 -16.36 -3.23 4.66
C LEU A 379 -14.93 -3.75 4.81
N ALA A 380 -14.75 -4.97 5.33
CA ALA A 380 -13.45 -5.64 5.39
C ALA A 380 -12.88 -5.90 3.98
N GLN A 381 -13.71 -6.29 3.01
CA GLN A 381 -13.29 -6.46 1.61
C GLN A 381 -12.86 -5.13 0.98
N ILE A 382 -13.59 -4.04 1.24
CA ILE A 382 -13.20 -2.69 0.77
C ILE A 382 -11.86 -2.27 1.39
N ALA A 383 -11.66 -2.50 2.69
CA ALA A 383 -10.40 -2.21 3.37
C ALA A 383 -9.21 -2.99 2.80
N LEU A 384 -9.40 -4.29 2.48
CA LEU A 384 -8.39 -5.13 1.82
C LEU A 384 -8.05 -4.61 0.42
N ALA A 385 -9.06 -4.31 -0.39
CA ALA A 385 -8.88 -3.77 -1.74
C ALA A 385 -8.14 -2.42 -1.72
N LEU A 386 -8.48 -1.53 -0.77
CA LEU A 386 -7.80 -0.26 -0.59
C LEU A 386 -6.33 -0.45 -0.17
N ASN A 387 -6.05 -1.36 0.77
CA ASN A 387 -4.68 -1.69 1.16
C ASN A 387 -3.86 -2.23 -0.02
N ALA A 388 -4.44 -3.10 -0.85
CA ALA A 388 -3.77 -3.62 -2.05
C ALA A 388 -3.47 -2.50 -3.06
N ALA A 389 -4.42 -1.59 -3.29
CA ALA A 389 -4.22 -0.43 -4.15
C ALA A 389 -3.11 0.50 -3.64
N VAL A 390 -3.07 0.78 -2.33
CA VAL A 390 -2.01 1.60 -1.70
C VAL A 390 -0.64 0.92 -1.85
N LEU A 391 -0.55 -0.40 -1.61
CA LEU A 391 0.67 -1.18 -1.80
C LEU A 391 1.19 -1.09 -3.24
N GLN A 392 0.32 -1.32 -4.22
CA GLN A 392 0.71 -1.29 -5.62
C GLN A 392 1.12 0.11 -6.09
N LEU A 393 0.45 1.16 -5.61
CA LEU A 393 0.85 2.54 -5.89
C LEU A 393 2.21 2.87 -5.26
N ARG A 394 2.44 2.44 -4.01
CA ARG A 394 3.70 2.64 -3.30
C ARG A 394 4.86 1.96 -4.01
N ASP A 395 4.69 0.70 -4.41
CA ASP A 395 5.74 -0.05 -5.11
C ASP A 395 6.01 0.54 -6.50
N SER A 396 4.98 1.02 -7.20
CA SER A 396 5.16 1.74 -8.48
C SER A 396 5.95 3.04 -8.29
N LEU A 397 5.65 3.84 -7.26
CA LEU A 397 6.37 5.09 -6.98
C LEU A 397 7.82 4.84 -6.54
N LYS A 398 8.09 3.77 -5.80
CA LYS A 398 9.47 3.33 -5.50
C LYS A 398 10.24 2.97 -6.77
N GLY A 399 9.62 2.22 -7.68
CA GLY A 399 10.24 1.91 -8.98
C GLY A 399 10.60 3.16 -9.78
N VAL A 400 9.73 4.18 -9.78
CA VAL A 400 10.01 5.47 -10.43
C VAL A 400 11.17 6.22 -9.76
N ASP A 401 11.26 6.17 -8.43
CA ASP A 401 12.36 6.80 -7.67
C ASP A 401 13.71 6.12 -7.95
N ASP A 402 13.74 4.78 -7.96
CA ASP A 402 14.92 3.98 -8.29
C ASP A 402 15.39 4.23 -9.74
N GLU A 403 14.48 4.24 -10.71
CA GLU A 403 14.83 4.57 -12.11
C GLU A 403 15.30 6.02 -12.26
N SER A 404 14.75 6.96 -11.49
CA SER A 404 15.20 8.36 -11.50
C SER A 404 16.64 8.48 -10.97
N HIS A 405 16.99 7.71 -9.95
CA HIS A 405 18.36 7.60 -9.44
C HIS A 405 19.32 7.05 -10.50
N GLN A 406 18.96 5.93 -11.13
CA GLN A 406 19.77 5.31 -12.17
C GLN A 406 19.96 6.22 -13.41
N LEU A 407 18.93 7.00 -13.75
CA LEU A 407 19.00 8.03 -14.78
C LEU A 407 19.98 9.15 -14.39
N GLY A 408 19.96 9.60 -13.13
CA GLY A 408 20.92 10.58 -12.61
C GLY A 408 22.38 10.12 -12.73
N ASP A 409 22.66 8.87 -12.37
CA ASP A 409 24.00 8.28 -12.50
C ASP A 409 24.46 8.20 -13.97
N THR A 410 23.55 7.80 -14.86
CA THR A 410 23.81 7.72 -16.31
C THR A 410 24.10 9.11 -16.89
N VAL A 411 23.38 10.14 -16.44
CA VAL A 411 23.60 11.53 -16.84
C VAL A 411 24.96 12.04 -16.38
N HIS A 412 25.39 11.70 -15.16
CA HIS A 412 26.74 12.01 -14.68
C HIS A 412 27.83 11.36 -15.54
N GLN A 413 27.64 10.10 -15.95
CA GLN A 413 28.57 9.41 -16.85
C GLN A 413 28.64 10.09 -18.23
N LEU A 414 27.50 10.50 -18.80
CA LEU A 414 27.46 11.23 -20.08
C LEU A 414 28.18 12.58 -19.99
N TYR A 415 28.01 13.30 -18.87
CA TYR A 415 28.69 14.57 -18.65
C TYR A 415 30.20 14.39 -18.56
N ALA A 416 30.66 13.40 -17.79
CA ALA A 416 32.09 13.07 -17.69
C ALA A 416 32.68 12.69 -19.06
N GLN A 417 32.01 11.81 -19.80
CA GLN A 417 32.45 11.38 -21.13
C GLN A 417 32.53 12.55 -22.12
N ALA A 418 31.54 13.46 -22.10
CA ALA A 418 31.56 14.65 -22.94
C ALA A 418 32.74 15.57 -22.58
N GLN A 419 33.03 15.73 -21.28
CA GLN A 419 34.15 16.55 -20.81
C GLN A 419 35.50 15.95 -21.18
N ASP A 420 35.66 14.62 -21.08
CA ASP A 420 36.86 13.91 -21.50
C ASP A 420 37.09 14.08 -23.02
N SER A 421 36.04 13.92 -23.83
CA SER A 421 36.14 14.13 -25.28
C SER A 421 36.50 15.57 -25.67
N LEU A 422 36.04 16.59 -24.91
CA LEU A 422 36.49 17.98 -25.12
C LEU A 422 37.99 18.12 -24.88
N GLY A 423 38.51 17.53 -23.79
CA GLY A 423 39.94 17.55 -23.48
C GLY A 423 40.81 16.81 -24.51
N GLU A 424 40.35 15.65 -24.99
CA GLU A 424 41.04 14.89 -26.04
C GLU A 424 41.13 15.68 -27.36
N VAL A 425 40.06 16.37 -27.75
CA VAL A 425 40.03 17.21 -28.95
C VAL A 425 41.01 18.39 -28.84
N GLU A 426 41.07 19.06 -27.68
CA GLU A 426 42.06 20.14 -27.45
C GLU A 426 43.50 19.62 -27.59
N GLN A 427 43.80 18.46 -27.00
CA GLN A 427 45.12 17.85 -27.10
C GLN A 427 45.46 17.47 -28.55
N GLN A 428 44.49 16.94 -29.29
CA GLN A 428 44.65 16.58 -30.70
C GLN A 428 44.94 17.82 -31.56
N GLN A 429 44.27 18.95 -31.34
CA GLN A 429 44.55 20.21 -32.06
C GLN A 429 46.00 20.68 -31.85
N VAL A 430 46.52 20.59 -30.62
CA VAL A 430 47.91 20.94 -30.33
C VAL A 430 48.89 20.04 -31.10
N GLN A 431 48.64 18.74 -31.15
CA GLN A 431 49.46 17.80 -31.91
C GLN A 431 49.40 18.09 -33.42
N LEU A 432 48.21 18.34 -33.97
CA LEU A 432 48.04 18.66 -35.39
C LEU A 432 48.81 19.93 -35.79
N SER A 433 48.78 20.97 -34.94
CA SER A 433 49.54 22.21 -35.15
C SER A 433 51.05 21.95 -35.22
N GLN A 434 51.57 21.08 -34.35
CA GLN A 434 52.99 20.69 -34.36
C GLN A 434 53.36 19.93 -35.64
N ILE A 435 52.52 18.98 -36.07
CA ILE A 435 52.78 18.21 -37.28
C ILE A 435 52.70 19.12 -38.53
N ALA A 436 51.75 20.05 -38.59
CA ALA A 436 51.64 21.01 -39.70
C ALA A 436 52.88 21.90 -39.81
N THR A 437 53.39 22.35 -38.66
CA THR A 437 54.64 23.12 -38.58
C THR A 437 55.82 22.30 -39.08
N ALA A 438 55.94 21.04 -38.63
CA ALA A 438 57.01 20.14 -39.04
C ALA A 438 56.94 19.81 -40.55
N ALA A 439 55.75 19.59 -41.11
CA ALA A 439 55.54 19.35 -42.53
C ALA A 439 55.95 20.58 -43.36
N THR A 440 55.55 21.77 -42.94
CA THR A 440 55.95 23.03 -43.60
C THR A 440 57.47 23.22 -43.58
N GLN A 441 58.11 22.95 -42.45
CA GLN A 441 59.56 23.02 -42.33
C GLN A 441 60.26 21.97 -43.22
N LEU A 442 59.71 20.74 -43.29
CA LEU A 442 60.24 19.68 -44.14
C LEU A 442 60.18 20.09 -45.61
N ALA A 443 59.04 20.61 -46.09
CA ALA A 443 58.88 21.11 -47.45
C ALA A 443 59.92 22.19 -47.79
N ALA A 444 60.11 23.17 -46.90
CA ALA A 444 61.09 24.23 -47.09
C ALA A 444 62.54 23.68 -47.14
N THR A 445 62.89 22.75 -46.25
CA THR A 445 64.23 22.14 -46.25
C THR A 445 64.48 21.29 -47.49
N ALA A 446 63.49 20.53 -47.95
CA ALA A 446 63.59 19.71 -49.14
C ALA A 446 63.77 20.58 -50.40
N GLN A 447 63.02 21.68 -50.51
CA GLN A 447 63.22 22.66 -51.59
C GLN A 447 64.63 23.27 -51.58
N SER A 448 65.15 23.62 -50.40
CA SER A 448 66.51 24.14 -50.26
C SER A 448 67.57 23.11 -50.68
N VAL A 449 67.37 21.82 -50.37
CA VAL A 449 68.27 20.74 -50.78
C VAL A 449 68.25 20.54 -52.30
N ALA A 450 67.07 20.61 -52.92
CA ALA A 450 66.94 20.54 -54.38
C ALA A 450 67.74 21.68 -55.06
N GLN A 451 67.59 22.92 -54.56
CA GLN A 451 68.32 24.07 -55.05
C GLN A 451 69.85 23.90 -54.89
N SER A 452 70.32 23.47 -53.71
CA SER A 452 71.75 23.22 -53.49
C SER A 452 72.32 22.12 -54.40
N CYS A 453 71.52 21.13 -54.76
CA CYS A 453 71.93 20.09 -55.72
C CYS A 453 72.04 20.63 -57.14
N GLU A 454 71.15 21.54 -57.55
CA GLU A 454 71.20 22.22 -58.84
C GLU A 454 72.47 23.09 -58.94
N GLU A 455 72.76 23.90 -57.92
CA GLU A 455 73.97 24.71 -57.84
C GLU A 455 75.25 23.84 -57.91
N ALA A 456 75.32 22.77 -57.12
CA ALA A 456 76.45 21.84 -57.16
C ALA A 456 76.59 21.11 -58.51
N ALA A 457 75.49 20.88 -59.24
CA ALA A 457 75.53 20.26 -60.56
C ALA A 457 76.14 21.22 -61.60
N VAL A 458 75.87 22.53 -61.49
CA VAL A 458 76.51 23.56 -62.31
C VAL A 458 78.02 23.59 -62.06
N ASP A 459 78.45 23.58 -60.79
CA ASP A 459 79.87 23.55 -60.43
C ASP A 459 80.59 22.29 -60.94
N ALA A 460 79.91 21.14 -60.89
CA ALA A 460 80.42 19.89 -61.46
C ALA A 460 80.60 19.99 -62.98
N VAL A 461 79.62 20.55 -63.71
CA VAL A 461 79.74 20.76 -65.17
C VAL A 461 80.94 21.66 -65.49
N GLN A 462 81.13 22.75 -64.75
CA GLN A 462 82.26 23.66 -64.93
C GLN A 462 83.61 22.98 -64.64
N THR A 463 83.69 22.19 -63.57
CA THR A 463 84.90 21.44 -63.20
C THR A 463 85.28 20.42 -64.28
N ARG A 464 84.28 19.73 -64.85
CA ARG A 464 84.48 18.79 -65.96
C ARG A 464 85.04 19.50 -67.21
N GLU A 465 84.54 20.69 -67.51
CA GLU A 465 85.03 21.49 -68.62
C GLU A 465 86.51 21.87 -68.43
N VAL A 466 86.89 22.33 -67.23
CA VAL A 466 88.28 22.67 -66.88
C VAL A 466 89.21 21.45 -67.02
N ALA A 467 88.77 20.27 -66.58
CA ALA A 467 89.55 19.02 -66.72
C ALA A 467 89.77 18.67 -68.21
N MET A 468 88.72 18.78 -69.04
CA MET A 468 88.79 18.53 -70.48
C MET A 468 89.70 19.53 -71.21
N GLN A 469 89.60 20.81 -70.88
CA GLN A 469 90.50 21.85 -71.43
C GLN A 469 91.95 21.60 -71.01
N SER A 470 92.18 21.18 -69.76
CA SER A 470 93.51 20.85 -69.26
C SER A 470 94.09 19.64 -69.99
N ARG A 471 93.28 18.60 -70.26
CA ARG A 471 93.70 17.44 -71.06
C ARG A 471 94.16 17.87 -72.45
N GLN A 472 93.41 18.75 -73.11
CA GLN A 472 93.78 19.30 -74.41
C GLN A 472 95.11 20.07 -74.37
N ARG A 473 95.36 20.84 -73.30
CA ARG A 473 96.65 21.52 -73.10
C ARG A 473 97.79 20.52 -72.91
N SER A 474 97.59 19.48 -72.10
CA SER A 474 98.58 18.39 -71.93
C SER A 474 98.92 17.74 -73.27
N THR A 475 97.94 17.38 -74.09
CA THR A 475 98.19 16.82 -75.43
C THR A 475 99.06 17.73 -76.28
N ARG A 476 98.77 19.05 -76.32
CA ARG A 476 99.58 20.02 -77.07
C ARG A 476 101.01 20.12 -76.53
N THR A 477 101.19 20.13 -75.20
CA THR A 477 102.51 20.14 -74.57
C THR A 477 103.31 18.88 -74.95
N GLY A 478 102.67 17.71 -74.94
CA GLY A 478 103.30 16.46 -75.38
C GLY A 478 103.76 16.52 -76.84
N THR A 479 102.93 17.06 -77.75
CA THR A 479 103.32 17.28 -79.15
C THR A 479 104.52 18.24 -79.28
N SER A 480 104.53 19.33 -78.50
CA SER A 480 105.64 20.29 -78.53
C SER A 480 106.95 19.69 -78.02
N MET A 481 106.89 18.81 -77.02
CA MET A 481 108.09 18.11 -76.50
C MET A 481 108.61 17.07 -77.50
N HIS A 482 107.72 16.37 -78.22
CA HIS A 482 108.13 15.48 -79.30
C HIS A 482 108.85 16.25 -80.42
N GLN A 483 108.34 17.40 -80.84
CA GLN A 483 109.00 18.27 -81.83
C GLN A 483 110.35 18.80 -81.34
N LEU A 484 110.47 19.08 -80.03
CA LEU A 484 111.74 19.47 -79.43
C LEU A 484 112.77 18.34 -79.54
N GLY A 485 112.38 17.09 -79.24
CA GLY A 485 113.22 15.91 -79.42
C GLY A 485 113.74 15.76 -80.85
N GLU A 486 112.86 15.89 -81.86
CA GLU A 486 113.25 15.84 -83.27
C GLU A 486 114.31 16.91 -83.63
N ARG A 487 114.10 18.15 -83.19
CA ARG A 487 115.06 19.25 -83.44
C ARG A 487 116.40 19.04 -82.74
N LEU A 488 116.41 18.49 -81.53
CA LEU A 488 117.65 18.13 -80.83
C LEU A 488 118.40 17.01 -81.57
N GLY A 489 117.66 16.04 -82.12
CA GLY A 489 118.19 15.00 -83.00
C GLY A 489 118.88 15.57 -84.24
N GLU A 490 118.22 16.49 -84.96
CA GLU A 490 118.79 17.18 -86.13
C GLU A 490 120.05 17.98 -85.79
N ALA A 491 120.05 18.69 -84.65
CA ALA A 491 121.21 19.42 -84.16
C ALA A 491 122.40 18.50 -83.87
N SER A 492 122.14 17.33 -83.27
CA SER A 492 123.16 16.30 -82.99
C SER A 492 123.79 15.76 -84.28
N VAL A 493 122.99 15.51 -85.33
CA VAL A 493 123.51 15.08 -86.66
C VAL A 493 124.41 16.15 -87.28
N THR A 494 123.99 17.43 -87.23
CA THR A 494 124.76 18.55 -87.80
C THR A 494 126.10 18.73 -87.09
N LEU A 495 126.13 18.63 -85.76
CA LEU A 495 127.36 18.64 -84.98
C LEU A 495 128.25 17.44 -85.29
N GLY A 496 127.66 16.26 -85.53
CA GLY A 496 128.37 15.08 -86.00
C GLY A 496 129.13 15.31 -87.32
N GLN A 497 128.51 15.99 -88.28
CA GLN A 497 129.15 16.36 -89.55
C GLN A 497 130.29 17.37 -89.35
N LEU A 498 130.11 18.36 -88.47
CA LEU A 498 131.17 19.32 -88.14
C LEU A 498 132.41 18.63 -87.53
N ARG A 499 132.20 17.62 -86.68
CA ARG A 499 133.28 16.79 -86.13
C ARG A 499 134.07 16.07 -87.23
N GLU A 500 133.38 15.55 -88.26
CA GLU A 500 134.01 14.87 -89.39
C GLU A 500 134.79 15.85 -90.29
N GLN A 501 134.23 17.03 -90.59
CA GLN A 501 134.93 18.09 -91.31
C GLN A 501 136.17 18.56 -90.57
N ALA A 502 136.10 18.73 -89.25
CA ALA A 502 137.25 19.05 -88.42
C ALA A 502 138.36 17.99 -88.51
N GLN A 503 138.02 16.69 -88.56
CA GLN A 503 139.01 15.63 -88.81
C GLN A 503 139.66 15.74 -90.19
N GLN A 504 138.88 16.12 -91.21
CA GLN A 504 139.40 16.27 -92.57
C GLN A 504 140.36 17.46 -92.68
N ILE A 505 140.06 18.58 -92.00
CA ILE A 505 140.98 19.73 -91.89
C ILE A 505 142.29 19.28 -91.24
N ASN A 506 142.23 18.50 -90.17
CA ASN A 506 143.44 18.05 -89.48
C ASN A 506 144.37 17.24 -90.41
N ARG A 507 143.81 16.37 -91.27
CA ARG A 507 144.59 15.63 -92.28
C ARG A 507 145.26 16.56 -93.31
N ILE A 508 144.56 17.61 -93.74
CA ILE A 508 145.12 18.60 -94.69
C ILE A 508 146.26 19.37 -94.02
N VAL A 509 146.08 19.77 -92.76
CA VAL A 509 147.10 20.47 -91.97
C VAL A 509 148.37 19.63 -91.82
N ASP A 510 148.23 18.31 -91.59
CA ASP A 510 149.36 17.37 -91.56
C ASP A 510 150.11 17.29 -92.90
N VAL A 511 149.39 17.28 -94.04
CA VAL A 511 150.02 17.31 -95.37
C VAL A 511 150.76 18.62 -95.62
N ILE A 512 150.15 19.77 -95.28
CA ILE A 512 150.79 21.09 -95.44
C ILE A 512 152.06 21.18 -94.59
N LYS A 513 152.01 20.68 -93.36
CA LYS A 513 153.17 20.60 -92.47
C LYS A 513 154.29 19.78 -93.12
N GLY A 514 153.96 18.65 -93.74
CA GLY A 514 154.90 17.83 -94.51
C GLY A 514 155.49 18.54 -95.74
N ILE A 515 154.67 19.27 -96.51
CA ILE A 515 155.13 20.07 -97.66
C ILE A 515 156.07 21.19 -97.21
N ALA A 516 155.73 21.90 -96.14
CA ALA A 516 156.57 22.95 -95.58
C ALA A 516 157.93 22.38 -95.14
N GLU A 517 157.96 21.18 -94.55
CA GLU A 517 159.19 20.48 -94.15
C GLU A 517 160.07 20.12 -95.37
N GLN A 518 159.45 19.60 -96.44
CA GLN A 518 160.14 19.34 -97.71
C GLN A 518 160.66 20.62 -98.37
N THR A 519 159.87 21.69 -98.35
CA THR A 519 160.22 22.98 -98.96
C THR A 519 161.39 23.62 -98.21
N ASN A 520 161.42 23.51 -96.88
CA ASN A 520 162.52 23.94 -96.04
C ASN A 520 163.84 23.22 -96.40
N LEU A 521 163.78 21.92 -96.70
CA LEU A 521 164.93 21.11 -97.13
C LEU A 521 165.42 21.47 -98.55
N LEU A 522 164.49 21.67 -99.49
CA LEU A 522 164.80 22.13 -100.85
C LEU A 522 165.47 23.50 -100.84
N ALA A 523 164.94 24.41 -100.04
CA ALA A 523 165.48 25.75 -99.83
C ALA A 523 166.91 25.68 -99.27
N LEU A 524 167.15 24.82 -98.27
CA LEU A 524 168.48 24.60 -97.73
C LEU A 524 169.49 24.10 -98.78
N ASN A 525 169.09 23.12 -99.60
CA ASN A 525 169.94 22.62 -100.69
C ASN A 525 170.22 23.70 -101.74
N ALA A 526 169.23 24.52 -102.08
CA ALA A 526 169.42 25.65 -103.00
C ALA A 526 170.37 26.72 -102.42
N ALA A 527 170.29 27.00 -101.11
CA ALA A 527 171.20 27.92 -100.43
C ALA A 527 172.65 27.42 -100.47
N ILE A 528 172.85 26.11 -100.29
CA ILE A 528 174.17 25.46 -100.39
C ILE A 528 174.75 25.61 -101.80
N GLU A 529 173.98 25.34 -102.85
CA GLU A 529 174.48 25.37 -104.23
C GLU A 529 174.72 26.80 -104.73
N ALA A 530 173.95 27.78 -104.25
CA ALA A 530 174.17 29.20 -104.52
C ALA A 530 175.50 29.71 -103.96
N ALA A 531 175.89 29.26 -102.76
CA ALA A 531 177.20 29.58 -102.18
C ALA A 531 178.37 29.00 -103.00
N ARG A 532 178.13 27.90 -103.73
CA ARG A 532 179.13 27.20 -104.55
C ARG A 532 179.46 27.92 -105.86
N ALA A 533 178.53 28.71 -106.41
CA ALA A 533 178.72 29.49 -107.64
C ALA A 533 179.54 30.80 -107.45
N GLY A 534 179.94 31.12 -106.22
CA GLY A 534 180.79 32.27 -105.91
C GLY A 534 180.13 33.62 -106.26
N GLU A 535 180.89 34.51 -106.90
CA GLU A 535 180.42 35.88 -107.22
C GLU A 535 179.22 35.91 -108.19
N GLN A 536 179.01 34.84 -108.99
CA GLN A 536 177.82 34.71 -109.84
C GLN A 536 176.57 34.24 -109.06
N GLY A 537 176.72 33.77 -107.81
CA GLY A 537 175.68 33.06 -107.05
C GLY A 537 174.92 33.86 -105.98
N ARG A 538 175.33 35.10 -105.65
CA ARG A 538 174.75 35.88 -104.52
C ARG A 538 173.24 36.09 -104.61
N GLY A 539 172.70 36.26 -105.83
CA GLY A 539 171.27 36.42 -106.02
C GLY A 539 170.45 35.20 -105.61
N PHE A 540 170.98 33.99 -105.81
CA PHE A 540 170.29 32.73 -105.51
C PHE A 540 170.29 32.40 -104.01
N ALA A 541 171.32 32.78 -103.26
CA ALA A 541 171.42 32.47 -101.83
C ALA A 541 170.35 33.21 -101.01
N VAL A 542 170.09 34.47 -101.35
CA VAL A 542 169.07 35.29 -100.67
C VAL A 542 167.67 34.70 -100.89
N VAL A 543 167.37 34.24 -102.10
CA VAL A 543 166.07 33.59 -102.39
C VAL A 543 165.91 32.31 -101.59
N ALA A 544 166.97 31.51 -101.46
CA ALA A 544 166.91 30.25 -100.75
C ALA A 544 166.68 30.42 -99.23
N ASP A 545 167.31 31.40 -98.59
CA ASP A 545 167.04 31.70 -97.17
C ASP A 545 165.61 32.25 -96.96
N GLU A 546 165.08 33.04 -97.91
CA GLU A 546 163.71 33.53 -97.85
C GLU A 546 162.68 32.39 -97.92
N VAL A 547 162.91 31.40 -98.83
CA VAL A 547 162.05 30.20 -98.93
C VAL A 547 162.13 29.35 -97.66
N ARG A 548 163.29 29.27 -97.01
CA ARG A 548 163.50 28.54 -95.75
C ARG A 548 162.72 29.18 -94.61
N SER A 549 162.81 30.51 -94.46
CA SER A 549 162.06 31.27 -93.46
C SER A 549 160.55 31.12 -93.65
N LEU A 550 160.08 31.19 -94.92
CA LEU A 550 158.67 30.99 -95.25
C LEU A 550 158.17 29.58 -94.86
N SER A 551 159.00 28.56 -95.06
CA SER A 551 158.68 27.18 -94.72
C SER A 551 158.55 26.96 -93.20
N GLN A 552 159.45 27.56 -92.40
CA GLN A 552 159.35 27.49 -90.92
C GLN A 552 158.10 28.20 -90.39
N ARG A 553 157.79 29.40 -90.91
CA ARG A 553 156.54 30.12 -90.57
C ARG A 553 155.29 29.31 -90.94
N THR A 554 155.34 28.56 -92.03
CA THR A 554 154.23 27.68 -92.45
C THR A 554 154.04 26.52 -91.47
N GLN A 555 155.12 25.87 -91.00
CA GLN A 555 155.02 24.81 -90.00
C GLN A 555 154.44 25.29 -88.67
N GLU A 556 154.87 26.45 -88.19
CA GLU A 556 154.37 27.02 -86.94
C GLU A 556 152.87 27.34 -87.04
N SER A 557 152.44 27.93 -88.17
CA SER A 557 151.02 28.18 -88.45
C SER A 557 150.20 26.89 -88.52
N THR A 558 150.71 25.82 -89.14
CA THR A 558 150.01 24.52 -89.15
C THR A 558 149.86 23.90 -87.76
N LYS A 559 150.83 24.12 -86.85
CA LYS A 559 150.75 23.63 -85.47
C LYS A 559 149.65 24.33 -84.68
N GLU A 560 149.54 25.66 -84.81
CA GLU A 560 148.46 26.43 -84.17
C GLU A 560 147.07 26.04 -84.70
N ILE A 561 146.94 25.84 -86.01
CA ILE A 561 145.69 25.36 -86.62
C ILE A 561 145.33 23.97 -86.08
N GLY A 562 146.28 23.04 -86.02
CA GLY A 562 146.05 21.69 -85.49
C GLY A 562 145.55 21.68 -84.05
N GLN A 563 146.09 22.56 -83.20
CA GLN A 563 145.62 22.70 -81.82
C GLN A 563 144.19 23.27 -81.75
N THR A 564 143.90 24.32 -82.53
CA THR A 564 142.56 24.93 -82.60
C THR A 564 141.49 23.93 -83.08
N VAL A 565 141.83 23.08 -84.05
CA VAL A 565 140.95 22.03 -84.55
C VAL A 565 140.71 20.94 -83.50
N GLY A 566 141.74 20.59 -82.71
CA GLY A 566 141.61 19.66 -81.59
C GLY A 566 140.66 20.16 -80.50
N ASP A 567 140.78 21.44 -80.12
CA ASP A 567 139.87 22.08 -79.16
C ASP A 567 138.42 22.11 -79.69
N LEU A 568 138.25 22.42 -80.99
CA LEU A 568 136.94 22.41 -81.64
C LEU A 568 136.28 21.02 -81.60
N GLN A 569 137.03 19.95 -81.84
CA GLN A 569 136.50 18.58 -81.74
C GLN A 569 136.04 18.23 -80.32
N SER A 570 136.79 18.66 -79.30
CA SER A 570 136.42 18.44 -77.90
C SER A 570 135.10 19.12 -77.54
N VAL A 571 134.96 20.41 -77.90
CA VAL A 571 133.73 21.19 -77.67
C VAL A 571 132.53 20.59 -78.42
N VAL A 572 132.71 20.17 -79.67
CA VAL A 572 131.65 19.50 -80.44
C VAL A 572 131.25 18.17 -79.80
N GLY A 573 132.20 17.39 -79.28
CA GLY A 573 131.92 16.16 -78.55
C GLY A 573 131.08 16.37 -77.30
N GLN A 574 131.39 17.42 -76.51
CA GLN A 574 130.58 17.80 -75.36
C GLN A 574 129.17 18.27 -75.74
N ALA A 575 129.05 19.04 -76.83
CA ALA A 575 127.75 19.51 -77.32
C ALA A 575 126.85 18.34 -77.78
N VAL A 576 127.39 17.32 -78.45
CA VAL A 576 126.64 16.12 -78.83
C VAL A 576 126.14 15.37 -77.59
N ALA A 577 126.98 15.16 -76.58
CA ALA A 577 126.58 14.48 -75.35
C ALA A 577 125.45 15.23 -74.59
N LEU A 578 125.50 16.57 -74.54
CA LEU A 578 124.43 17.38 -73.97
C LEU A 578 123.13 17.27 -74.77
N MET A 579 123.21 17.21 -76.10
CA MET A 579 122.02 17.03 -76.95
C MET A 579 121.38 15.65 -76.78
N GLU A 580 122.18 14.59 -76.62
CA GLU A 580 121.68 13.24 -76.32
C GLU A 580 120.99 13.15 -74.94
N GLU A 581 121.53 13.83 -73.93
CA GLU A 581 120.89 13.93 -72.61
C GLU A 581 119.57 14.72 -72.69
N ALA A 582 119.58 15.87 -73.38
CA ALA A 582 118.37 16.68 -73.57
C ALA A 582 117.28 15.93 -74.34
N ASN A 583 117.64 15.11 -75.33
CA ASN A 583 116.69 14.29 -76.07
C ASN A 583 116.07 13.20 -75.17
N ARG A 584 116.88 12.52 -74.34
CA ARG A 584 116.37 11.53 -73.36
C ARG A 584 115.43 12.18 -72.34
N GLN A 585 115.74 13.39 -71.88
CA GLN A 585 114.85 14.12 -70.98
C GLN A 585 113.52 14.48 -71.67
N ALA A 586 113.56 14.95 -72.92
CA ALA A 586 112.36 15.27 -73.69
C ALA A 586 111.47 14.04 -73.91
N GLU A 587 112.05 12.86 -74.20
CA GLU A 587 111.31 11.59 -74.29
C GLU A 587 110.65 11.20 -72.96
N GLY A 588 111.35 11.37 -71.84
CA GLY A 588 110.80 11.14 -70.49
C GLY A 588 109.62 12.07 -70.18
N ASP A 589 109.76 13.35 -70.47
CA ASP A 589 108.72 14.37 -70.23
C ASP A 589 107.46 14.13 -71.05
N VAL A 590 107.58 13.62 -72.29
CA VAL A 590 106.42 13.18 -73.10
C VAL A 590 105.63 12.11 -72.37
N GLY A 591 106.30 11.13 -71.76
CA GLY A 591 105.65 10.08 -70.96
C GLY A 591 104.87 10.64 -69.77
N SER A 592 105.44 11.57 -69.03
CA SER A 592 104.78 12.22 -67.89
C SER A 592 103.55 13.06 -68.31
N VAL A 593 103.64 13.78 -69.43
CA VAL A 593 102.52 14.59 -69.93
C VAL A 593 101.36 13.71 -70.44
N LEU A 594 101.65 12.56 -71.05
CA LEU A 594 100.62 11.59 -71.44
C LEU A 594 99.90 10.99 -70.23
N ALA A 595 100.63 10.63 -69.17
CA ALA A 595 100.04 10.15 -67.92
C ALA A 595 99.10 11.20 -67.30
N MET A 596 99.53 12.47 -67.25
CA MET A 596 98.69 13.59 -66.79
C MET A 596 97.42 13.76 -67.64
N GLY A 597 97.49 13.49 -68.95
CA GLY A 597 96.32 13.46 -69.82
C GLY A 597 95.29 12.39 -69.41
N GLY A 598 95.75 11.20 -69.03
CA GLY A 598 94.91 10.11 -68.52
C GLY A 598 94.25 10.43 -67.17
N ASP A 599 94.99 11.03 -66.23
CA ASP A 599 94.44 11.43 -64.93
C ASP A 599 93.32 12.47 -65.06
N LEU A 600 93.47 13.43 -65.99
CA LEU A 600 92.47 14.45 -66.28
C LEU A 600 91.19 13.87 -66.90
N GLU A 601 91.30 12.79 -67.67
CA GLU A 601 90.14 12.04 -68.19
C GLU A 601 89.37 11.37 -67.04
N HIS A 602 90.07 10.70 -66.13
CA HIS A 602 89.45 10.08 -64.95
C HIS A 602 88.75 11.10 -64.05
N ILE A 603 89.32 12.30 -63.88
CA ILE A 603 88.66 13.40 -63.16
C ILE A 603 87.36 13.80 -63.87
N ALA A 604 87.38 13.99 -65.19
CA ALA A 604 86.19 14.37 -65.95
C ALA A 604 85.07 13.31 -65.84
N GLU A 605 85.40 12.02 -65.90
CA GLU A 605 84.44 10.92 -65.69
C GLU A 605 83.88 10.89 -64.26
N SER A 606 84.74 11.13 -63.25
CA SER A 606 84.30 11.13 -61.86
C SER A 606 83.34 12.28 -61.56
N VAL A 607 83.63 13.47 -62.09
CA VAL A 607 82.78 14.65 -61.97
C VAL A 607 81.45 14.45 -62.70
N GLN A 608 81.43 13.75 -63.84
CA GLN A 608 80.18 13.37 -64.51
C GLN A 608 79.28 12.51 -63.60
N ARG A 609 79.85 11.50 -62.93
CA ARG A 609 79.09 10.66 -61.98
C ARG A 609 78.53 11.47 -60.79
N VAL A 610 79.25 12.51 -60.35
CA VAL A 610 78.76 13.41 -59.30
C VAL A 610 77.56 14.22 -59.79
N SER A 611 77.63 14.77 -61.01
CA SER A 611 76.51 15.49 -61.64
C SER A 611 75.25 14.61 -61.74
N ASP A 612 75.40 13.36 -62.19
CA ASP A 612 74.28 12.42 -62.31
C ASP A 612 73.62 12.12 -60.95
N ARG A 613 74.42 12.00 -59.87
CA ARG A 613 73.91 11.78 -58.51
C ARG A 613 73.19 13.01 -57.95
N LEU A 614 73.70 14.20 -58.22
CA LEU A 614 73.06 15.45 -57.79
C LEU A 614 71.67 15.60 -58.41
N ALA A 615 71.49 15.21 -59.67
CA ALA A 615 70.17 15.19 -60.32
C ALA A 615 69.18 14.23 -59.64
N GLN A 616 69.65 13.06 -59.19
CA GLN A 616 68.81 12.11 -58.44
C GLN A 616 68.42 12.66 -57.05
N ILE A 617 69.34 13.32 -56.35
CA ILE A 617 69.06 13.92 -55.04
C ILE A 617 68.06 15.07 -55.19
N ALA A 618 68.21 15.93 -56.20
CA ALA A 618 67.26 17.00 -56.48
C ALA A 618 65.83 16.46 -56.72
N THR A 619 65.70 15.41 -57.53
CA THR A 619 64.40 14.76 -57.79
C THR A 619 63.80 14.16 -56.51
N ALA A 620 64.60 13.50 -55.68
CA ALA A 620 64.14 12.95 -54.41
C ALA A 620 63.70 14.04 -53.42
N ALA A 621 64.39 15.17 -53.41
CA ALA A 621 64.05 16.31 -52.57
C ALA A 621 62.74 16.99 -53.03
N GLU A 622 62.50 17.13 -54.35
CA GLU A 622 61.21 17.59 -54.86
C GLU A 622 60.04 16.66 -54.47
N GLN A 623 60.26 15.33 -54.52
CA GLN A 623 59.27 14.36 -54.06
C GLN A 623 58.98 14.48 -52.55
N GLN A 624 60.01 14.73 -51.73
CA GLN A 624 59.85 14.98 -50.30
C GLN A 624 59.05 16.26 -50.03
N ALA A 625 59.28 17.33 -50.79
CA ALA A 625 58.51 18.56 -50.67
C ALA A 625 57.02 18.34 -51.00
N ALA A 626 56.73 17.65 -52.11
CA ALA A 626 55.36 17.32 -52.50
C ALA A 626 54.64 16.46 -51.45
N THR A 627 55.33 15.47 -50.88
CA THR A 627 54.77 14.62 -49.81
C THR A 627 54.48 15.42 -48.54
N ALA A 628 55.35 16.37 -48.20
CA ALA A 628 55.16 17.23 -47.04
C ALA A 628 53.93 18.16 -47.20
N ASP A 629 53.70 18.68 -48.41
CA ASP A 629 52.50 19.46 -48.73
C ASP A 629 51.22 18.61 -48.62
N GLU A 630 51.26 17.37 -49.10
CA GLU A 630 50.13 16.43 -48.96
C GLU A 630 49.81 16.13 -47.48
N VAL A 631 50.83 15.91 -46.66
CA VAL A 631 50.67 15.73 -45.20
C VAL A 631 50.04 16.96 -44.57
N SER A 632 50.47 18.17 -44.97
CA SER A 632 49.87 19.43 -44.49
C SER A 632 48.38 19.53 -44.86
N GLY A 633 48.00 19.14 -46.08
CA GLY A 633 46.60 19.08 -46.52
C GLY A 633 45.76 18.07 -45.73
N ASN A 634 46.30 16.89 -45.42
CA ASN A 634 45.61 15.88 -44.62
C ASN A 634 45.36 16.36 -43.17
N ILE A 635 46.29 17.13 -42.60
CA ILE A 635 46.13 17.71 -41.26
C ILE A 635 44.94 18.68 -41.20
N GLN A 636 44.70 19.47 -42.25
CA GLN A 636 43.54 20.36 -42.32
C GLN A 636 42.21 19.57 -42.29
N GLN A 637 42.17 18.41 -42.94
CA GLN A 637 40.97 17.54 -42.91
C GLN A 637 40.74 16.94 -41.52
N ILE A 638 41.80 16.56 -40.80
CA ILE A 638 41.69 16.04 -39.43
C ILE A 638 41.25 17.14 -38.47
N ASP A 639 41.73 18.38 -38.64
CA ASP A 639 41.28 19.53 -37.84
C ASP A 639 39.78 19.80 -37.99
N GLN A 640 39.26 19.70 -39.23
CA GLN A 640 37.83 19.80 -39.49
C GLN A 640 37.01 18.70 -38.78
N ALA A 641 37.52 17.46 -38.76
CA ALA A 641 36.89 16.35 -38.04
C ALA A 641 36.91 16.57 -36.51
N ALA A 642 38.01 17.10 -35.98
CA ALA A 642 38.13 17.46 -34.56
C ALA A 642 37.11 18.54 -34.17
N SER A 643 36.87 19.53 -35.03
CA SER A 643 35.84 20.56 -34.83
C SER A 643 34.42 19.97 -34.77
N GLN A 644 34.12 18.96 -35.59
CA GLN A 644 32.82 18.25 -35.53
C GLN A 644 32.65 17.46 -34.22
N LEU A 645 33.71 16.79 -33.75
CA LEU A 645 33.71 16.10 -32.46
C LEU A 645 33.44 17.06 -31.30
N LEU A 646 34.07 18.24 -31.31
CA LEU A 646 33.83 19.30 -30.33
C LEU A 646 32.33 19.68 -30.25
N SER A 647 31.72 19.93 -31.41
CA SER A 647 30.28 20.26 -31.50
C SER A 647 29.39 19.11 -31.01
N GLY A 648 29.79 17.86 -31.26
CA GLY A 648 29.09 16.67 -30.78
C GLY A 648 29.13 16.56 -29.25
N ALA A 649 30.32 16.72 -28.66
CA ALA A 649 30.50 16.68 -27.21
C ALA A 649 29.70 17.78 -26.49
N GLN A 650 29.67 19.00 -27.04
CA GLN A 650 28.84 20.09 -26.52
C GLN A 650 27.34 19.76 -26.56
N SER A 651 26.87 19.11 -27.63
CA SER A 651 25.47 18.70 -27.77
C SER A 651 25.08 17.63 -26.75
N VAL A 652 25.97 16.65 -26.51
CA VAL A 652 25.77 15.61 -25.48
C VAL A 652 25.71 16.23 -24.08
N SER A 653 26.61 17.17 -23.77
CA SER A 653 26.60 17.90 -22.50
C SER A 653 25.26 18.64 -22.27
N GLY A 654 24.75 19.34 -23.29
CA GLY A 654 23.45 20.02 -23.20
C GLY A 654 22.26 19.06 -23.00
N ALA A 655 22.25 17.92 -23.70
CA ALA A 655 21.21 16.90 -23.54
C ALA A 655 21.26 16.24 -22.15
N ALA A 656 22.46 15.96 -21.63
CA ALA A 656 22.66 15.44 -20.29
C ALA A 656 22.12 16.41 -19.23
N GLU A 657 22.37 17.71 -19.36
CA GLU A 657 21.85 18.73 -18.44
C GLU A 657 20.31 18.80 -18.47
N GLN A 658 19.70 18.62 -19.64
CA GLN A 658 18.24 18.58 -19.80
C GLN A 658 17.63 17.32 -19.15
N MET A 659 18.29 16.16 -19.30
CA MET A 659 17.91 14.91 -18.63
C MET A 659 18.05 15.00 -17.11
N GLN A 660 19.10 15.66 -16.60
CA GLN A 660 19.27 15.92 -15.16
C GLN A 660 18.07 16.68 -14.60
N ARG A 661 17.67 17.77 -15.26
CA ARG A 661 16.51 18.58 -14.84
C ARG A 661 15.22 17.77 -14.88
N GLY A 662 15.08 16.87 -15.86
CA GLY A 662 13.94 15.94 -15.97
C GLY A 662 13.89 14.94 -14.81
N SER A 663 15.02 14.29 -14.49
CA SER A 663 15.16 13.37 -13.36
C SER A 663 14.86 14.07 -12.02
N GLU A 664 15.41 15.26 -11.79
CA GLU A 664 15.11 16.05 -10.59
C GLU A 664 13.63 16.49 -10.51
N GLY A 665 12.99 16.70 -11.66
CA GLY A 665 11.55 16.95 -11.77
C GLY A 665 10.74 15.74 -11.36
N LEU A 666 11.09 14.54 -11.86
CA LEU A 666 10.47 13.28 -11.49
C LEU A 666 10.61 13.02 -9.98
N ARG A 667 11.85 13.14 -9.45
CA ARG A 667 12.15 12.95 -8.04
C ARG A 667 11.41 13.92 -7.12
N ARG A 668 11.23 15.17 -7.54
CA ARG A 668 10.40 16.13 -6.78
C ARG A 668 8.92 15.75 -6.77
N ASN A 669 8.40 15.23 -7.88
CA ASN A 669 7.00 14.81 -7.95
C ASN A 669 6.75 13.53 -7.16
N THR A 670 7.66 12.55 -7.20
CA THR A 670 7.58 11.32 -6.39
C THR A 670 7.82 11.61 -4.90
N GLY A 671 8.75 12.51 -4.56
CA GLY A 671 9.06 12.90 -3.19
C GLY A 671 7.94 13.64 -2.44
N ARG A 672 6.87 14.05 -3.13
CA ARG A 672 5.63 14.53 -2.48
C ARG A 672 4.86 13.40 -1.79
N PHE A 673 5.09 12.16 -2.20
CA PHE A 673 4.46 10.98 -1.60
C PHE A 673 5.34 10.42 -0.48
N GLN A 674 4.73 10.15 0.67
CA GLN A 674 5.41 9.56 1.82
C GLN A 674 5.38 8.05 1.67
N LEU A 675 6.51 7.46 1.26
CA LEU A 675 6.65 6.03 0.93
C LEU A 675 7.20 5.17 2.09
N SER A 676 7.79 5.80 3.12
CA SER A 676 8.44 5.15 4.28
C SER A 676 7.95 5.69 5.61
#